data_AF-A0A6A7Y339-F1
#
_entry.id   AF-A0A6A7Y339-F1
#
_cell.length_a   1.000
_cell.length_b   1.000
_cell.length_c   1.000
_cell.angle_alpha   90.00
_cell.angle_beta   90.00
_cell.angle_gamma   90.00
#
_symmetry.space_group_name_H-M   'P 1'
#
loop_
_entity.id
_entity.type
_entity.pdbx_description
1 polymer ?
#
loop_
_entity_poly.entity_id
_entity_poly.type
_entity_poly.pdbx_seq_one_letter_code
_entity_poly.pdbx_strand_id
1 'polypeptide(L)'
;MPMNVSGKTYLPEPSVRQCEIGVEVVAGRRVFDGRVIFDHLPKTAGQAVNKWLRRTLGGDAVTPNMVAYHNEAIRRYGGRYSVISGHIEFDHTPFDPRYKYITCIREPIDRYVSWLYFMLGNPAEDPRLRAAVADFIASEGEPPPAGVPFFQSNAYVGHFSAISDRIATDDQQRLDHAVSVVQDFDVWGLYDNLDGFLVETAKLLETGSPAPLEPVNRTEQRPAVADLPPRLRSRIEEINALDIALYAALRAQRARRPGRLAALFSKGQTAPERPWPGATSRIATTPDFTLTACRLEGATSLRRGDQVRTKVDFTLRRSYAALFANVRILDDAGRCVFGLDDSERFKLEPVAGGAVSWKTSVVADLPEGSYSISLKLDVEDDGRVVPLARLHDALAFDILPAPRVRAWTGSHDLPVSMAFDQPIPHLLESERYPLSLPKRVEPGAEIQLQLPPPKGADADRSMPTMALRWVRIIDGHPHFNGMTNVAPDAVAEPITITVRAPDAIGKYRAHLAVAAGSGDPRAPDAIVIESGETHVLPKDGLRYAGGDAQCAPTQIGRRQGGTIASNGTPGFLVHGPYAALPAGIYRVVVRGSATGGTGWADACHQGGTARLGYHPFGSGGAAGSGALADFVIRSDRDIEGLEVRVWADSGARVMVSEIAIVPQTIF
;
A
#
# COMPACT_ATOMS: atom_id res chain seq x y z
N MET A 1 21.73 -19.29 83.70
CA MET A 1 20.53 -19.91 83.07
C MET A 1 19.34 -18.98 83.28
N PRO A 2 18.38 -18.81 82.36
CA PRO A 2 18.31 -19.29 80.96
C PRO A 2 18.08 -18.17 79.91
N MET A 3 18.24 -18.56 78.63
CA MET A 3 17.42 -18.26 77.44
C MET A 3 17.29 -16.85 76.80
N ASN A 4 17.70 -16.81 75.52
CA ASN A 4 16.89 -16.55 74.31
C ASN A 4 16.94 -15.23 73.49
N VAL A 5 17.32 -15.44 72.22
CA VAL A 5 16.87 -14.92 70.89
C VAL A 5 16.86 -13.40 70.58
N SER A 6 17.68 -12.99 69.60
CA SER A 6 17.26 -12.57 68.24
C SER A 6 18.19 -11.49 67.63
N GLY A 7 18.46 -11.58 66.32
CA GLY A 7 19.12 -10.50 65.57
C GLY A 7 19.75 -10.97 64.27
N LYS A 8 18.96 -11.00 63.19
CA LYS A 8 19.38 -11.27 61.81
C LYS A 8 20.30 -10.15 61.30
N THR A 9 21.43 -10.50 60.70
CA THR A 9 22.31 -9.60 59.92
C THR A 9 21.97 -9.69 58.43
N TYR A 10 21.65 -8.54 57.81
CA TYR A 10 21.51 -8.38 56.37
C TYR A 10 22.89 -8.23 55.71
N LEU A 11 23.11 -8.92 54.60
CA LEU A 11 24.27 -8.74 53.71
C LEU A 11 24.03 -7.53 52.77
N PRO A 12 25.09 -6.82 52.35
CA PRO A 12 24.96 -5.65 51.47
C PRO A 12 24.73 -6.05 50.00
N GLU A 13 23.95 -5.25 49.29
CA GLU A 13 23.68 -5.38 47.85
C GLU A 13 24.92 -5.15 46.97
N PRO A 14 25.03 -5.82 45.81
CA PRO A 14 26.14 -5.64 44.89
C PRO A 14 25.97 -4.37 44.04
N SER A 15 27.05 -3.57 43.98
CA SER A 15 27.19 -2.38 43.14
C SER A 15 27.03 -2.69 41.66
N VAL A 16 26.08 -2.00 41.01
CA VAL A 16 25.86 -2.03 39.55
C VAL A 16 27.02 -1.32 38.85
N ARG A 17 27.78 -2.06 38.03
CA ARG A 17 28.72 -1.48 37.06
C ARG A 17 27.93 -0.98 35.85
N GLN A 18 28.04 0.32 35.55
CA GLN A 18 27.56 0.90 34.30
C GLN A 18 28.35 0.31 33.13
N CYS A 19 27.61 -0.27 32.18
CA CYS A 19 28.13 -0.71 30.89
C CYS A 19 28.00 0.48 29.93
N GLU A 20 29.12 1.13 29.60
CA GLU A 20 29.16 2.13 28.53
C GLU A 20 29.04 1.43 27.18
N ILE A 21 27.85 1.52 26.57
CA ILE A 21 27.63 1.12 25.18
C ILE A 21 28.14 2.28 24.31
N GLY A 22 29.31 2.10 23.70
CA GLY A 22 29.80 3.02 22.67
C GLY A 22 28.85 3.03 21.48
N VAL A 23 28.13 4.14 21.28
CA VAL A 23 27.34 4.40 20.08
C VAL A 23 28.26 5.09 19.08
N GLU A 24 28.68 4.35 18.05
CA GLU A 24 29.38 4.92 16.91
C GLU A 24 28.38 5.78 16.11
N VAL A 25 28.50 7.10 16.24
CA VAL A 25 27.73 8.05 15.43
C VAL A 25 28.28 8.02 14.01
N VAL A 26 27.70 7.19 13.15
CA VAL A 26 27.99 7.21 11.72
C VAL A 26 27.59 8.60 11.20
N ALA A 27 28.58 9.37 10.75
CA ALA A 27 28.40 10.71 10.19
C ALA A 27 27.20 10.75 9.23
N GLY A 28 26.29 11.68 9.48
CA GLY A 28 24.94 11.73 8.92
C GLY A 28 24.91 11.52 7.40
N ARG A 29 24.46 10.34 6.99
CA ARG A 29 24.16 10.04 5.59
C ARG A 29 23.04 10.99 5.15
N ARG A 30 23.32 11.87 4.19
CA ARG A 30 22.28 12.72 3.58
C ARG A 30 21.24 11.80 2.95
N VAL A 31 20.00 12.05 3.33
CA VAL A 31 18.82 11.37 2.80
C VAL A 31 18.37 12.14 1.58
N PHE A 32 18.18 11.45 0.46
CA PHE A 32 17.48 12.02 -0.69
C PHE A 32 16.00 12.20 -0.36
N ASP A 33 15.53 13.45 -0.37
CA ASP A 33 14.17 13.86 -0.04
C ASP A 33 13.23 13.89 -1.27
N GLY A 34 13.78 13.68 -2.47
CA GLY A 34 13.02 13.61 -3.71
C GLY A 34 12.25 12.29 -3.89
N ARG A 35 11.38 12.27 -4.91
CA ARG A 35 10.60 11.10 -5.31
C ARG A 35 11.08 10.61 -6.67
N VAL A 36 11.35 9.32 -6.80
CA VAL A 36 11.84 8.72 -8.05
C VAL A 36 10.90 7.62 -8.52
N ILE A 37 10.61 7.59 -9.82
CA ILE A 37 10.06 6.43 -10.50
C ILE A 37 11.17 5.82 -11.35
N PHE A 38 11.58 4.60 -10.99
CA PHE A 38 12.38 3.75 -11.86
C PHE A 38 11.46 2.95 -12.76
N ASP A 39 11.27 3.46 -13.97
CA ASP A 39 10.57 2.79 -15.06
C ASP A 39 11.44 1.65 -15.59
N HIS A 40 11.21 0.46 -15.04
CA HIS A 40 11.95 -0.75 -15.35
C HIS A 40 11.35 -1.40 -16.59
N LEU A 41 12.05 -1.31 -17.71
CA LEU A 41 11.67 -2.00 -18.94
C LEU A 41 12.06 -3.50 -18.89
N PRO A 42 11.25 -4.41 -19.45
CA PRO A 42 11.59 -5.84 -19.45
C PRO A 42 12.97 -6.13 -20.04
N LYS A 43 13.74 -6.99 -19.34
CA LYS A 43 15.05 -7.52 -19.77
C LYS A 43 16.18 -6.48 -19.88
N THR A 44 16.08 -5.38 -19.14
CA THR A 44 17.08 -4.28 -19.09
C THR A 44 17.87 -4.24 -17.76
N ALA A 45 18.00 -5.37 -17.06
CA ALA A 45 18.57 -5.50 -15.70
C ALA A 45 17.83 -4.75 -14.59
N GLY A 46 16.58 -4.34 -14.76
CA GLY A 46 15.91 -3.58 -13.70
C GLY A 46 15.64 -4.35 -12.40
N GLN A 47 15.62 -5.69 -12.39
CA GLN A 47 15.66 -6.44 -11.12
C GLN A 47 16.97 -6.27 -10.35
N ALA A 48 18.11 -6.24 -11.06
CA ALA A 48 19.40 -6.01 -10.44
C ALA A 48 19.52 -4.57 -9.92
N VAL A 49 19.04 -3.60 -10.72
CA VAL A 49 18.97 -2.18 -10.30
C VAL A 49 18.01 -2.00 -9.12
N ASN A 50 16.82 -2.61 -9.11
CA ASN A 50 15.89 -2.57 -7.98
C ASN A 50 16.54 -3.15 -6.70
N LYS A 51 17.24 -4.29 -6.80
CA LYS A 51 17.98 -4.88 -5.69
C LYS A 51 19.06 -3.93 -5.17
N TRP A 52 19.79 -3.27 -6.05
CA TRP A 52 20.77 -2.25 -5.69
C TRP A 52 20.12 -1.04 -5.01
N LEU A 53 19.02 -0.50 -5.54
CA LEU A 53 18.25 0.58 -4.92
C LEU A 53 17.80 0.22 -3.51
N ARG A 54 17.19 -0.98 -3.32
CA ARG A 54 16.75 -1.48 -2.01
C ARG A 54 17.88 -1.62 -1.00
N ARG A 55 19.07 -2.04 -1.43
CA ARG A 55 20.25 -2.13 -0.56
C ARG A 55 20.81 -0.76 -0.21
N THR A 56 20.78 0.16 -1.16
CA THR A 56 21.40 1.48 -1.03
C THR A 56 20.53 2.40 -0.17
N LEU A 57 19.22 2.39 -0.38
CA LEU A 57 18.23 3.26 0.28
C LEU A 57 17.49 2.59 1.44
N GLY A 58 17.51 1.26 1.52
CA GLY A 58 16.70 0.49 2.46
C GLY A 58 15.46 -0.13 1.78
N GLY A 59 15.06 -1.31 2.25
CA GLY A 59 13.96 -2.07 1.67
C GLY A 59 12.59 -1.38 1.78
N ASP A 60 12.44 -0.48 2.73
CA ASP A 60 11.20 0.28 2.98
C ASP A 60 11.12 1.57 2.15
N ALA A 61 12.25 2.03 1.58
CA ALA A 61 12.31 3.23 0.74
C ALA A 61 12.01 2.93 -0.74
N VAL A 62 12.05 1.65 -1.14
CA VAL A 62 11.91 1.20 -2.53
C VAL A 62 10.84 0.14 -2.62
N THR A 63 9.89 0.31 -3.52
CA THR A 63 8.81 -0.68 -3.70
C THR A 63 9.38 -2.07 -4.05
N PRO A 64 8.66 -3.15 -3.70
CA PRO A 64 8.85 -4.43 -4.39
C PRO A 64 8.71 -4.23 -5.91
N ASN A 65 9.45 -5.02 -6.69
CA ASN A 65 9.32 -4.99 -8.14
C ASN A 65 7.87 -5.36 -8.52
N MET A 66 7.21 -4.48 -9.26
CA MET A 66 5.78 -4.58 -9.58
C MET A 66 5.50 -4.39 -11.07
N VAL A 67 4.26 -4.64 -11.45
CA VAL A 67 3.65 -4.19 -12.72
C VAL A 67 2.45 -3.34 -12.33
N ALA A 68 2.35 -2.12 -12.84
CA ALA A 68 1.22 -1.24 -12.55
C ALA A 68 1.12 -0.13 -13.59
N TYR A 69 -0.08 0.40 -13.79
CA TYR A 69 -0.27 1.65 -14.52
C TYR A 69 0.34 2.81 -13.73
N HIS A 70 0.88 3.80 -14.43
CA HIS A 70 1.58 4.95 -13.85
C HIS A 70 0.80 5.66 -12.74
N ASN A 71 -0.43 6.09 -13.03
CA ASN A 71 -1.29 6.77 -12.04
C ASN A 71 -1.64 5.86 -10.86
N GLU A 72 -1.85 4.56 -11.09
CA GLU A 72 -2.12 3.61 -10.02
C GLU A 72 -0.88 3.41 -9.13
N ALA A 73 0.31 3.32 -9.73
CA ALA A 73 1.55 3.18 -9.00
C ALA A 73 1.78 4.38 -8.09
N ILE A 74 1.55 5.60 -8.60
CA ILE A 74 1.61 6.83 -7.80
C ILE A 74 0.53 6.83 -6.71
N ARG A 75 -0.71 6.49 -7.03
CA ARG A 75 -1.80 6.46 -6.04
C ARG A 75 -1.53 5.48 -4.90
N ARG A 76 -1.02 4.29 -5.23
CA ARG A 76 -0.87 3.18 -4.28
C ARG A 76 0.43 3.24 -3.48
N TYR A 77 1.50 3.74 -4.09
CA TYR A 77 2.85 3.69 -3.52
C TYR A 77 3.49 5.07 -3.36
N GLY A 78 2.92 6.08 -4.01
CA GLY A 78 3.36 7.45 -3.88
C GLY A 78 3.30 7.90 -2.44
N GLY A 79 4.38 8.52 -2.01
CA GLY A 79 4.54 8.98 -0.65
C GLY A 79 5.03 7.91 0.33
N ARG A 80 4.46 6.69 0.26
CA ARG A 80 4.92 5.56 1.07
C ARG A 80 6.36 5.15 0.75
N TYR A 81 6.77 5.24 -0.52
CA TYR A 81 8.12 4.90 -0.97
C TYR A 81 8.78 6.11 -1.62
N SER A 82 10.06 6.34 -1.32
CA SER A 82 10.90 7.35 -2.02
C SER A 82 11.16 6.95 -3.47
N VAL A 83 11.24 5.64 -3.74
CA VAL A 83 11.42 5.10 -5.09
C VAL A 83 10.33 4.08 -5.42
N ILE A 84 9.54 4.38 -6.43
CA ILE A 84 8.63 3.42 -7.06
C ILE A 84 9.40 2.76 -8.20
N SER A 85 9.49 1.44 -8.18
CA SER A 85 10.24 0.66 -9.17
C SER A 85 9.42 -0.52 -9.66
N GLY A 86 9.25 -0.60 -10.97
CA GLY A 86 8.47 -1.66 -11.61
C GLY A 86 8.34 -1.46 -13.11
N HIS A 87 7.63 -2.39 -13.75
CA HIS A 87 7.15 -2.22 -15.12
C HIS A 87 5.98 -1.24 -15.07
N ILE A 88 6.25 0.03 -15.42
CA ILE A 88 5.27 1.12 -15.33
C ILE A 88 4.57 1.27 -16.67
N GLU A 89 3.30 0.91 -16.74
CA GLU A 89 2.53 1.07 -17.97
C GLU A 89 1.95 2.48 -18.05
N PHE A 90 2.11 3.12 -19.21
CA PHE A 90 1.53 4.44 -19.48
C PHE A 90 0.37 4.28 -20.45
N ASP A 91 -0.77 4.88 -20.11
CA ASP A 91 -1.97 4.90 -20.97
C ASP A 91 -2.21 6.33 -21.46
N HIS A 92 -1.31 6.82 -22.32
CA HIS A 92 -1.34 8.19 -22.82
C HIS A 92 -1.29 9.25 -21.71
N THR A 93 -0.45 8.98 -20.70
CA THR A 93 -0.28 9.83 -19.51
C THR A 93 1.10 10.45 -19.51
N PRO A 94 1.23 11.78 -19.34
CA PRO A 94 2.53 12.42 -19.24
C PRO A 94 3.21 12.07 -17.90
N PHE A 95 4.49 12.37 -17.79
CA PHE A 95 5.19 12.31 -16.51
C PHE A 95 4.51 13.20 -15.46
N ASP A 96 4.48 12.71 -14.22
CA ASP A 96 4.02 13.49 -13.09
C ASP A 96 5.18 14.40 -12.63
N PRO A 97 5.03 15.74 -12.67
CA PRO A 97 6.13 16.65 -12.40
C PRO A 97 6.66 16.58 -10.95
N ARG A 98 5.94 15.90 -10.04
CA ARG A 98 6.37 15.67 -8.65
C ARG A 98 7.43 14.58 -8.53
N TYR A 99 7.66 13.80 -9.59
CA TYR A 99 8.60 12.69 -9.59
C TYR A 99 9.75 12.94 -10.55
N LYS A 100 10.89 12.37 -10.18
CA LYS A 100 12.04 12.19 -11.04
C LYS A 100 11.94 10.84 -11.74
N TYR A 101 12.23 10.79 -13.03
CA TYR A 101 12.10 9.57 -13.82
C TYR A 101 13.46 9.03 -14.21
N ILE A 102 13.67 7.75 -13.94
CA ILE A 102 14.85 7.03 -14.39
C ILE A 102 14.49 5.77 -15.18
N THR A 103 15.27 5.44 -16.22
CA THR A 103 15.09 4.20 -17.00
C THR A 103 16.41 3.70 -17.59
N CYS A 104 16.47 2.44 -18.01
CA CYS A 104 17.61 1.87 -18.71
C CYS A 104 17.12 1.08 -19.93
N ILE A 105 17.81 1.25 -21.06
CA ILE A 105 17.43 0.67 -22.34
C ILE A 105 18.54 -0.29 -22.79
N ARG A 106 18.16 -1.46 -23.30
CA ARG A 106 19.06 -2.46 -23.87
C ARG A 106 18.94 -2.52 -25.38
N GLU A 107 20.01 -2.90 -26.07
CA GLU A 107 19.98 -3.14 -27.52
C GLU A 107 18.76 -4.02 -27.90
N PRO A 108 17.90 -3.59 -28.84
CA PRO A 108 16.59 -4.21 -29.06
C PRO A 108 16.64 -5.70 -29.43
N ILE A 109 17.60 -6.13 -30.25
CA ILE A 109 17.71 -7.53 -30.65
C ILE A 109 18.15 -8.37 -29.45
N ASP A 110 19.17 -7.95 -28.73
CA ASP A 110 19.68 -8.63 -27.52
C ASP A 110 18.62 -8.67 -26.40
N ARG A 111 17.80 -7.62 -26.27
CA ARG A 111 16.61 -7.60 -25.38
C ARG A 111 15.59 -8.65 -25.81
N TYR A 112 15.21 -8.68 -27.09
CA TYR A 112 14.21 -9.61 -27.61
C TYR A 112 14.67 -11.06 -27.45
N VAL A 113 15.93 -11.36 -27.78
CA VAL A 113 16.56 -12.66 -27.53
C VAL A 113 16.58 -12.99 -26.04
N SER A 114 16.90 -12.02 -25.17
CA SER A 114 16.82 -12.23 -23.72
C SER A 114 15.41 -12.60 -23.27
N TRP A 115 14.37 -12.02 -23.88
CA TRP A 115 12.99 -12.34 -23.56
C TRP A 115 12.61 -13.74 -24.04
N LEU A 116 12.89 -14.09 -25.31
CA LEU A 116 12.60 -15.41 -25.87
C LEU A 116 13.16 -16.55 -25.00
N TYR A 117 14.45 -16.50 -24.68
CA TYR A 117 15.10 -17.55 -23.90
C TYR A 117 14.72 -17.52 -22.41
N PHE A 118 14.29 -16.37 -21.90
CA PHE A 118 13.67 -16.31 -20.56
C PHE A 118 12.34 -17.06 -20.54
N MET A 119 11.49 -16.89 -21.56
CA MET A 119 10.21 -17.60 -21.65
C MET A 119 10.42 -19.12 -21.77
N LEU A 120 11.44 -19.56 -22.50
CA LEU A 120 11.78 -20.99 -22.58
C LEU A 120 12.30 -21.56 -21.25
N GLY A 121 13.14 -20.78 -20.55
CA GLY A 121 13.78 -21.22 -19.30
C GLY A 121 12.93 -21.06 -18.04
N ASN A 122 11.78 -20.37 -18.11
CA ASN A 122 10.94 -20.10 -16.95
C ASN A 122 9.67 -20.99 -16.94
N PRO A 123 9.63 -22.08 -16.14
CA PRO A 123 8.49 -23.00 -16.11
C PRO A 123 7.23 -22.39 -15.48
N ALA A 124 7.34 -21.25 -14.79
CA ALA A 124 6.20 -20.55 -14.20
C ALA A 124 5.36 -19.76 -15.22
N GLU A 125 5.88 -19.59 -16.44
CA GLU A 125 5.16 -18.88 -17.51
C GLU A 125 4.10 -19.76 -18.18
N ASP A 126 3.13 -19.10 -18.82
CA ASP A 126 2.05 -19.75 -19.57
C ASP A 126 2.62 -20.81 -20.54
N PRO A 127 2.28 -22.10 -20.37
CA PRO A 127 2.72 -23.17 -21.25
C PRO A 127 2.42 -22.92 -22.74
N ARG A 128 1.31 -22.24 -23.06
CA ARG A 128 0.93 -21.92 -24.44
C ARG A 128 1.87 -20.89 -25.04
N LEU A 129 2.16 -19.83 -24.30
CA LEU A 129 3.11 -18.81 -24.72
C LEU A 129 4.53 -19.38 -24.88
N ARG A 130 4.94 -20.25 -23.95
CA ARG A 130 6.24 -20.94 -24.04
C ARG A 130 6.34 -21.86 -25.27
N ALA A 131 5.29 -22.60 -25.59
CA ALA A 131 5.22 -23.40 -26.81
C ALA A 131 5.30 -22.51 -28.06
N ALA A 132 4.53 -21.43 -28.11
CA ALA A 132 4.57 -20.46 -29.21
C ALA A 132 5.98 -19.85 -29.40
N VAL A 133 6.68 -19.51 -28.32
CA VAL A 133 8.07 -19.03 -28.38
C VAL A 133 9.02 -20.10 -28.89
N ALA A 134 8.86 -21.35 -28.47
CA ALA A 134 9.67 -22.47 -28.95
C ALA A 134 9.48 -22.68 -30.45
N ASP A 135 8.23 -22.66 -30.92
CA ASP A 135 7.88 -22.80 -32.33
C ASP A 135 8.47 -21.64 -33.16
N PHE A 136 8.36 -20.40 -32.69
CA PHE A 136 8.95 -19.22 -33.35
C PHE A 136 10.46 -19.34 -33.54
N ILE A 137 11.18 -19.87 -32.55
CA ILE A 137 12.63 -20.10 -32.67
C ILE A 137 12.90 -21.26 -33.64
N ALA A 138 12.19 -22.37 -33.50
CA ALA A 138 12.39 -23.58 -34.30
C ALA A 138 12.09 -23.36 -35.79
N SER A 139 11.12 -22.50 -36.10
CA SER A 139 10.76 -22.13 -37.46
C SER A 139 11.57 -20.97 -38.03
N GLU A 140 12.58 -20.51 -37.30
CA GLU A 140 13.39 -19.34 -37.61
C GLU A 140 12.55 -18.08 -37.90
N GLY A 141 11.42 -17.95 -37.21
CA GLY A 141 10.59 -16.75 -37.22
C GLY A 141 9.25 -16.85 -37.99
N GLU A 142 8.87 -18.02 -38.50
CA GLU A 142 7.66 -18.20 -39.33
C GLU A 142 6.64 -19.24 -38.82
N PRO A 143 5.32 -18.94 -38.86
CA PRO A 143 4.74 -17.60 -38.85
C PRO A 143 5.01 -16.92 -37.49
N PRO A 144 4.88 -15.58 -37.37
CA PRO A 144 4.76 -14.98 -36.05
C PRO A 144 3.60 -15.68 -35.33
N PRO A 145 3.82 -16.36 -34.19
CA PRO A 145 2.79 -17.19 -33.60
C PRO A 145 1.59 -16.33 -33.26
N ALA A 146 0.39 -16.81 -33.60
CA ALA A 146 -0.83 -16.28 -33.01
C ALA A 146 -0.71 -16.45 -31.48
N GLY A 147 -0.33 -15.39 -30.77
CA GLY A 147 -0.09 -15.42 -29.33
C GLY A 147 1.35 -15.13 -28.87
N VAL A 148 2.36 -15.02 -29.74
CA VAL A 148 3.57 -14.27 -29.34
C VAL A 148 3.14 -12.82 -29.22
N PRO A 149 3.25 -12.20 -28.05
CA PRO A 149 2.43 -11.06 -27.79
C PRO A 149 2.95 -9.87 -28.59
N PHE A 150 2.03 -9.22 -29.31
CA PHE A 150 2.29 -7.98 -30.04
C PHE A 150 3.00 -6.93 -29.17
N PHE A 151 2.83 -6.98 -27.84
CA PHE A 151 3.52 -6.11 -26.88
C PHE A 151 5.05 -6.25 -26.85
N GLN A 152 5.64 -7.29 -27.47
CA GLN A 152 7.10 -7.41 -27.60
C GLN A 152 7.65 -6.79 -28.89
N SER A 153 6.80 -6.52 -29.89
CA SER A 153 7.15 -5.83 -31.13
C SER A 153 7.28 -4.33 -30.88
N ASN A 154 8.44 -3.76 -31.21
CA ASN A 154 8.74 -2.33 -30.98
C ASN A 154 8.34 -1.87 -29.57
N ALA A 155 8.68 -2.68 -28.57
CA ALA A 155 8.23 -2.51 -27.20
C ALA A 155 8.64 -1.15 -26.62
N TYR A 156 9.83 -0.65 -26.95
CA TYR A 156 10.28 0.65 -26.46
C TYR A 156 9.53 1.81 -27.11
N VAL A 157 9.40 1.81 -28.44
CA VAL A 157 8.65 2.87 -29.14
C VAL A 157 7.19 2.84 -28.72
N GLY A 158 6.57 1.66 -28.60
CA GLY A 158 5.22 1.50 -28.05
C GLY A 158 5.09 2.10 -26.65
N HIS A 159 5.98 1.72 -25.73
CA HIS A 159 5.98 2.23 -24.35
C HIS A 159 6.19 3.73 -24.25
N PHE A 160 7.28 4.26 -24.82
CA PHE A 160 7.61 5.68 -24.71
C PHE A 160 6.64 6.58 -25.47
N SER A 161 6.07 6.10 -26.59
CA SER A 161 5.05 6.88 -27.29
C SER A 161 3.73 7.00 -26.51
N ALA A 162 3.48 6.11 -25.54
CA ALA A 162 2.33 6.19 -24.64
C ALA A 162 2.54 7.16 -23.46
N ILE A 163 3.72 7.78 -23.32
CA ILE A 163 3.99 8.78 -22.28
C ILE A 163 3.66 10.19 -22.80
N SER A 164 2.40 10.40 -23.19
CA SER A 164 1.94 11.68 -23.74
C SER A 164 0.43 11.72 -23.87
N ASP A 165 -0.12 12.94 -23.80
CA ASP A 165 -1.52 13.22 -24.13
C ASP A 165 -1.80 13.17 -25.64
N ARG A 166 -0.76 13.05 -26.47
CA ARG A 166 -0.87 12.99 -27.94
C ARG A 166 -0.76 11.56 -28.45
N ILE A 167 -1.70 11.19 -29.30
CA ILE A 167 -1.66 9.93 -30.05
C ILE A 167 -0.90 10.20 -31.35
N ALA A 168 0.30 9.62 -31.47
CA ALA A 168 1.06 9.65 -32.72
C ALA A 168 0.37 8.77 -33.79
N THR A 169 0.25 9.27 -35.01
CA THR A 169 -0.58 8.63 -36.06
C THR A 169 0.21 7.76 -37.03
N ASP A 170 1.53 7.89 -37.06
CA ASP A 170 2.42 7.11 -37.92
C ASP A 170 3.72 6.72 -37.19
N ASP A 171 4.48 5.80 -37.78
CA ASP A 171 5.69 5.23 -37.18
C ASP A 171 6.82 6.25 -36.99
N GLN A 172 6.95 7.24 -37.89
CA GLN A 172 7.98 8.27 -37.75
C GLN A 172 7.65 9.21 -36.59
N GLN A 173 6.39 9.62 -36.45
CA GLN A 173 5.92 10.40 -35.31
C GLN A 173 6.10 9.64 -33.99
N ARG A 174 5.78 8.34 -33.96
CA ARG A 174 5.97 7.50 -32.78
C ARG A 174 7.44 7.42 -32.38
N LEU A 175 8.33 7.25 -33.37
CA LEU A 175 9.78 7.22 -33.16
C LEU A 175 10.31 8.56 -32.63
N ASP A 176 9.97 9.67 -33.30
CA ASP A 176 10.43 11.01 -32.91
C ASP A 176 9.93 11.38 -31.51
N HIS A 177 8.69 11.02 -31.22
CA HIS A 177 8.10 11.21 -29.90
C HIS A 177 8.79 10.37 -28.82
N ALA A 178 9.00 9.07 -29.08
CA ALA A 178 9.73 8.20 -28.15
C ALA A 178 11.15 8.71 -27.87
N VAL A 179 11.86 9.20 -28.90
CA VAL A 179 13.17 9.85 -28.73
C VAL A 179 13.07 11.07 -27.82
N SER A 180 12.07 11.92 -28.03
CA SER A 180 11.84 13.11 -27.20
C SER A 180 11.58 12.74 -25.73
N VAL A 181 10.65 11.82 -25.48
CA VAL A 181 10.27 11.37 -24.13
C VAL A 181 11.48 10.81 -23.38
N VAL A 182 12.30 9.98 -24.01
CA VAL A 182 13.51 9.45 -23.35
C VAL A 182 14.48 10.58 -22.96
N GLN A 183 14.53 11.68 -23.71
CA GLN A 183 15.35 12.83 -23.33
C GLN A 183 14.82 13.63 -22.14
N ASP A 184 13.54 13.47 -21.81
CA ASP A 184 12.87 14.12 -20.69
C ASP A 184 13.01 13.34 -19.37
N PHE A 185 13.48 12.08 -19.42
CA PHE A 185 13.92 11.36 -18.22
C PHE A 185 15.08 12.10 -17.53
N ASP A 186 15.01 12.22 -16.21
CA ASP A 186 16.07 12.84 -15.41
C ASP A 186 17.37 12.04 -15.49
N VAL A 187 17.29 10.71 -15.51
CA VAL A 187 18.43 9.82 -15.80
C VAL A 187 17.97 8.68 -16.71
N TRP A 188 18.60 8.53 -17.87
CA TRP A 188 18.45 7.32 -18.67
C TRP A 188 19.80 6.71 -19.01
N GLY A 189 19.83 5.39 -19.17
CA GLY A 189 21.03 4.61 -19.40
C GLY A 189 20.93 3.68 -20.59
N LEU A 190 22.10 3.24 -21.07
CA LEU A 190 22.22 2.10 -21.98
C LEU A 190 22.77 0.91 -21.20
N TYR A 191 22.23 -0.28 -21.46
CA TYR A 191 22.59 -1.51 -20.79
C TYR A 191 24.08 -1.87 -20.96
N ASP A 192 24.67 -1.55 -22.12
CA ASP A 192 26.09 -1.75 -22.40
C ASP A 192 27.01 -0.77 -21.63
N ASN A 193 26.43 0.21 -20.94
CA ASN A 193 27.10 1.14 -20.04
C ASN A 193 26.32 1.29 -18.72
N LEU A 194 25.95 0.15 -18.12
CA LEU A 194 25.14 0.12 -16.90
C LEU A 194 25.84 0.79 -15.71
N ASP A 195 27.17 0.70 -15.62
CA ASP A 195 27.95 1.38 -14.58
C ASP A 195 27.79 2.91 -14.67
N GLY A 196 27.82 3.46 -15.88
CA GLY A 196 27.55 4.88 -16.11
C GLY A 196 26.14 5.28 -15.66
N PHE A 197 25.13 4.48 -16.00
CA PHE A 197 23.75 4.69 -15.53
C PHE A 197 23.64 4.68 -13.99
N LEU A 198 24.31 3.74 -13.32
CA LEU A 198 24.29 3.65 -11.86
C LEU A 198 25.00 4.83 -11.21
N VAL A 199 26.13 5.30 -11.76
CA VAL A 199 26.83 6.48 -11.25
C VAL A 199 25.94 7.70 -11.34
N GLU A 200 25.22 7.87 -12.44
CA GLU A 200 24.28 8.96 -12.65
C GLU A 200 23.07 8.87 -11.71
N THR A 201 22.51 7.67 -11.54
CA THR A 201 21.41 7.41 -10.62
C THR A 201 21.83 7.64 -9.17
N ALA A 202 23.02 7.19 -8.78
CA ALA A 202 23.54 7.38 -7.43
C ALA A 202 23.81 8.85 -7.11
N LYS A 203 24.21 9.64 -8.12
CA LYS A 203 24.31 11.11 -8.01
C LYS A 203 22.94 11.75 -7.84
N LEU A 204 21.94 11.35 -8.64
CA LEU A 204 20.56 11.82 -8.47
C LEU A 204 20.06 11.55 -7.05
N LEU A 205 20.36 10.38 -6.51
CA LEU A 205 19.94 9.93 -5.17
C LEU A 205 20.87 10.38 -4.03
N GLU A 206 21.95 11.11 -4.31
CA GLU A 206 22.95 11.50 -3.30
C GLU A 206 23.53 10.34 -2.46
N THR A 207 23.63 9.13 -3.03
CA THR A 207 23.95 7.90 -2.26
C THR A 207 25.44 7.53 -2.22
N GLY A 208 26.31 8.34 -2.82
CA GLY A 208 27.74 8.04 -3.00
C GLY A 208 28.01 7.18 -4.23
N SER A 209 29.21 6.58 -4.32
CA SER A 209 29.55 5.71 -5.46
C SER A 209 28.73 4.41 -5.42
N PRO A 210 28.11 3.99 -6.53
CA PRO A 210 27.31 2.76 -6.56
C PRO A 210 28.22 1.53 -6.40
N ALA A 211 27.76 0.54 -5.64
CA ALA A 211 28.37 -0.78 -5.66
C ALA A 211 28.07 -1.50 -7.01
N PRO A 212 28.96 -2.40 -7.47
CA PRO A 212 28.70 -3.22 -8.64
C PRO A 212 27.39 -4.01 -8.50
N LEU A 213 26.65 -4.17 -9.60
CA LEU A 213 25.43 -4.98 -9.59
C LEU A 213 25.76 -6.46 -9.46
N GLU A 214 25.02 -7.12 -8.59
CA GLU A 214 25.00 -8.58 -8.59
C GLU A 214 24.30 -9.10 -9.85
N PRO A 215 24.82 -10.15 -10.50
CA PRO A 215 24.09 -10.84 -11.53
C PRO A 215 22.78 -11.39 -10.98
N VAL A 216 21.66 -11.00 -11.58
CA VAL A 216 20.33 -11.55 -11.26
C VAL A 216 19.76 -12.15 -12.54
N ASN A 217 19.26 -13.40 -12.45
CA ASN A 217 18.53 -14.08 -13.52
C ASN A 217 19.28 -14.16 -14.87
N ARG A 218 20.53 -14.65 -14.84
CA ARG A 218 21.25 -15.03 -16.06
C ARG A 218 20.56 -16.22 -16.72
N THR A 219 20.17 -16.06 -17.98
CA THR A 219 19.61 -17.14 -18.79
C THR A 219 20.76 -17.97 -19.36
N GLU A 220 21.06 -19.12 -18.76
CA GLU A 220 22.25 -19.94 -19.05
C GLU A 220 22.30 -20.52 -20.47
N GLN A 221 21.16 -20.65 -21.15
CA GLN A 221 21.04 -21.28 -22.48
C GLN A 221 20.79 -20.26 -23.62
N ARG A 222 21.06 -18.98 -23.37
CA ARG A 222 20.80 -17.93 -24.35
C ARG A 222 22.01 -17.77 -25.31
N PRO A 223 21.85 -17.96 -26.63
CA PRO A 223 22.91 -17.70 -27.60
C PRO A 223 23.25 -16.21 -27.66
N ALA A 224 24.46 -15.87 -28.12
CA ALA A 224 24.74 -14.50 -28.47
C ALA A 224 23.95 -14.12 -29.73
N VAL A 225 23.69 -12.82 -29.93
CA VAL A 225 22.97 -12.32 -31.12
C VAL A 225 23.68 -12.72 -32.42
N ALA A 226 25.02 -12.78 -32.41
CA ALA A 226 25.83 -13.20 -33.55
C ALA A 226 25.68 -14.69 -33.90
N ASP A 227 25.23 -15.52 -32.95
CA ASP A 227 25.09 -16.97 -33.11
C ASP A 227 23.67 -17.38 -33.53
N LEU A 228 22.76 -16.42 -33.71
CA LEU A 228 21.40 -16.71 -34.17
C LEU A 228 21.39 -17.16 -35.64
N PRO A 229 20.48 -18.08 -36.03
CA PRO A 229 20.21 -18.35 -37.43
C PRO A 229 19.92 -17.04 -38.19
N PRO A 230 20.54 -16.81 -39.37
CA PRO A 230 20.40 -15.55 -40.10
C PRO A 230 18.95 -15.14 -40.33
N ARG A 231 18.08 -16.10 -40.65
CA ARG A 231 16.65 -15.85 -40.89
C ARG A 231 15.91 -15.41 -39.63
N LEU A 232 16.13 -16.09 -38.50
CA LEU A 232 15.54 -15.72 -37.21
C LEU A 232 15.97 -14.31 -36.80
N ARG A 233 17.26 -13.99 -36.97
CA ARG A 233 17.79 -12.65 -36.71
C ARG A 233 17.11 -11.60 -37.58
N SER A 234 17.05 -11.79 -38.90
CA SER A 234 16.38 -10.86 -39.81
C SER A 234 14.91 -10.65 -39.42
N ARG A 235 14.22 -11.71 -38.98
CA ARG A 235 12.83 -11.61 -38.53
C ARG A 235 12.69 -10.79 -37.25
N ILE A 236 13.59 -10.97 -36.28
CA ILE A 236 13.61 -10.15 -35.06
C ILE A 236 13.91 -8.69 -35.38
N GLU A 237 14.83 -8.44 -36.32
CA GLU A 237 15.16 -7.09 -36.81
C GLU A 237 13.95 -6.41 -37.44
N GLU A 238 13.20 -7.12 -38.31
CA GLU A 238 11.98 -6.61 -38.94
C GLU A 238 10.90 -6.25 -37.90
N ILE A 239 10.65 -7.13 -36.94
CA ILE A 239 9.64 -6.93 -35.88
C ILE A 239 10.03 -5.74 -34.97
N ASN A 240 11.32 -5.47 -34.79
CA ASN A 240 11.83 -4.43 -33.88
C ASN A 240 12.46 -3.24 -34.62
N ALA A 241 12.09 -3.00 -35.88
CA ALA A 241 12.70 -1.97 -36.72
C ALA A 241 12.68 -0.56 -36.09
N LEU A 242 11.58 -0.19 -35.42
CA LEU A 242 11.45 1.12 -34.76
C LEU A 242 12.28 1.20 -33.49
N ASP A 243 12.32 0.12 -32.70
CA ASP A 243 13.17 0.06 -31.49
C ASP A 243 14.67 0.15 -31.88
N ILE A 244 15.08 -0.46 -33.00
CA ILE A 244 16.44 -0.37 -33.53
C ILE A 244 16.76 1.08 -33.90
N ALA A 245 15.85 1.76 -34.61
CA ALA A 245 16.02 3.16 -34.96
C ALA A 245 16.10 4.07 -33.70
N LEU A 246 15.22 3.83 -32.71
CA LEU A 246 15.25 4.53 -31.42
C LEU A 246 16.58 4.33 -30.71
N TYR A 247 17.04 3.09 -30.56
CA TYR A 247 18.29 2.77 -29.88
C TYR A 247 19.50 3.42 -30.56
N ALA A 248 19.55 3.39 -31.90
CA ALA A 248 20.59 4.05 -32.68
C ALA A 248 20.59 5.57 -32.46
N ALA A 249 19.41 6.21 -32.47
CA ALA A 249 19.25 7.63 -32.20
C ALA A 249 19.73 8.01 -30.79
N LEU A 250 19.32 7.25 -29.76
CA LEU A 250 19.72 7.48 -28.38
C LEU A 250 21.22 7.27 -28.18
N ARG A 251 21.81 6.23 -28.78
CA ARG A 251 23.26 5.98 -28.72
C ARG A 251 24.06 7.12 -29.36
N ALA A 252 23.62 7.61 -30.52
CA ALA A 252 24.24 8.76 -31.18
C ALA A 252 24.13 10.04 -30.33
N GLN A 253 22.99 10.26 -29.68
CA GLN A 253 22.81 11.40 -28.77
C GLN A 253 23.67 11.29 -27.51
N ARG A 254 23.81 10.09 -26.94
CA ARG A 254 24.66 9.86 -25.76
C ARG A 254 26.12 10.15 -26.05
N ALA A 255 26.61 9.70 -27.21
CA ALA A 255 27.97 10.00 -27.66
C ALA A 255 28.24 11.51 -27.81
N ARG A 256 27.22 12.30 -28.16
CA ARG A 256 27.31 13.76 -28.28
C ARG A 256 27.15 14.51 -26.96
N ARG A 257 26.72 13.85 -25.88
CA ARG A 257 26.40 14.47 -24.58
C ARG A 257 27.19 13.86 -23.40
N PRO A 258 28.54 13.78 -23.41
CA PRO A 258 29.27 13.43 -22.20
C PRO A 258 29.04 14.51 -21.13
N GLY A 259 28.38 14.17 -20.02
CA GLY A 259 28.39 15.01 -18.82
C GLY A 259 27.24 16.03 -18.64
N ARG A 260 26.05 15.85 -19.24
CA ARG A 260 24.88 16.72 -18.94
C ARG A 260 24.54 16.75 -17.44
N LEU A 261 24.78 15.67 -16.69
CA LEU A 261 24.60 15.69 -15.23
C LEU A 261 25.61 16.58 -14.51
N ALA A 262 26.85 16.72 -15.00
CA ALA A 262 27.75 17.73 -14.45
C ALA A 262 27.19 19.14 -14.66
N ALA A 263 26.49 19.41 -15.76
CA ALA A 263 25.82 20.69 -16.02
C ALA A 263 24.50 20.88 -15.22
N LEU A 264 23.73 19.81 -15.02
CA LEU A 264 22.49 19.82 -14.23
C LEU A 264 22.75 19.93 -12.72
N PHE A 265 23.89 19.44 -12.22
CA PHE A 265 24.28 19.59 -10.80
C PHE A 265 25.17 20.81 -10.54
N SER A 266 25.94 21.31 -11.52
CA SER A 266 26.68 22.57 -11.36
C SER A 266 25.78 23.80 -11.44
N LYS A 267 24.69 23.72 -12.19
CA LYS A 267 23.52 24.55 -11.94
C LYS A 267 22.75 23.90 -10.80
N GLY A 268 23.11 24.19 -9.55
CA GLY A 268 22.26 23.96 -8.37
C GLY A 268 20.91 24.69 -8.41
N GLN A 269 20.45 25.05 -9.60
CA GLN A 269 19.08 25.28 -9.93
C GLN A 269 18.47 23.89 -10.19
N THR A 270 17.95 23.25 -9.13
CA THR A 270 16.53 22.94 -9.24
C THR A 270 15.93 24.22 -9.81
N ALA A 271 15.40 24.20 -11.05
CA ALA A 271 14.63 25.35 -11.52
C ALA A 271 13.80 25.72 -10.31
N PRO A 272 14.00 26.90 -9.67
CA PRO A 272 13.52 27.12 -8.31
C PRO A 272 12.10 26.65 -8.41
N GLU A 273 11.77 25.56 -7.70
CA GLU A 273 10.37 25.20 -7.54
C GLU A 273 9.86 26.52 -7.03
N ARG A 274 9.15 27.26 -7.89
CA ARG A 274 8.74 28.59 -7.52
C ARG A 274 7.99 28.28 -6.25
N PRO A 275 8.49 28.65 -5.04
CA PRO A 275 7.69 28.48 -3.86
C PRO A 275 6.39 29.12 -4.28
N TRP A 276 5.28 28.37 -4.23
CA TRP A 276 4.00 28.91 -4.66
C TRP A 276 3.92 30.31 -4.06
N PRO A 277 3.97 31.37 -4.90
CA PRO A 277 4.66 32.63 -4.59
C PRO A 277 4.37 32.99 -3.15
N GLY A 278 5.40 32.82 -2.29
CA GLY A 278 5.27 32.67 -0.84
C GLY A 278 3.98 33.28 -0.37
N ALA A 279 2.96 32.44 -0.24
CA ALA A 279 1.62 32.92 0.02
C ALA A 279 1.69 33.54 1.41
N THR A 280 1.89 34.86 1.48
CA THR A 280 1.47 35.67 2.62
C THR A 280 0.15 35.05 3.07
N SER A 281 0.03 34.54 4.30
CA SER A 281 -1.15 33.82 4.80
C SER A 281 -2.42 34.42 4.18
N ARG A 282 -2.89 33.79 3.11
CA ARG A 282 -3.91 34.37 2.22
C ARG A 282 -5.11 33.48 2.42
N ILE A 283 -5.98 33.96 3.30
CA ILE A 283 -7.35 33.52 3.35
C ILE A 283 -7.99 34.00 2.05
N ALA A 284 -8.21 33.09 1.11
CA ALA A 284 -8.97 33.37 -0.10
C ALA A 284 -10.38 32.82 0.10
N THR A 285 -11.37 33.71 0.21
CA THR A 285 -12.76 33.34 0.50
C THR A 285 -13.70 33.99 -0.48
N THR A 286 -14.85 33.35 -0.73
CA THR A 286 -15.97 33.98 -1.42
C THR A 286 -16.83 34.79 -0.43
N PRO A 287 -17.69 35.71 -0.90
CA PRO A 287 -18.65 36.42 -0.03
C PRO A 287 -19.66 35.51 0.69
N ASP A 288 -19.76 34.25 0.27
CA ASP A 288 -20.67 33.28 0.87
C ASP A 288 -20.06 32.54 2.07
N PHE A 289 -18.78 32.78 2.37
CA PHE A 289 -18.05 32.16 3.46
C PHE A 289 -17.46 33.20 4.41
N THR A 290 -17.66 33.00 5.71
CA THR A 290 -17.02 33.80 6.76
C THR A 290 -16.33 32.86 7.75
N LEU A 291 -15.00 32.91 7.83
CA LEU A 291 -14.26 32.17 8.85
C LEU A 291 -14.51 32.81 10.22
N THR A 292 -15.00 32.02 11.17
CA THR A 292 -15.24 32.46 12.56
C THR A 292 -14.07 32.10 13.46
N ALA A 293 -13.55 30.87 13.35
CA ALA A 293 -12.38 30.41 14.08
C ALA A 293 -11.66 29.28 13.32
N CYS A 294 -10.33 29.19 13.49
CA CYS A 294 -9.54 28.05 13.05
C CYS A 294 -8.47 27.80 14.12
N ARG A 295 -8.43 26.59 14.71
CA ARG A 295 -7.52 26.27 15.81
C ARG A 295 -7.09 24.82 15.81
N LEU A 296 -5.92 24.56 16.40
CA LEU A 296 -5.53 23.23 16.85
C LEU A 296 -6.22 22.92 18.18
N GLU A 297 -6.73 21.70 18.32
CA GLU A 297 -7.27 21.19 19.57
C GLU A 297 -6.19 20.34 20.27
N GLY A 298 -5.58 20.88 21.33
CA GLY A 298 -4.56 20.19 22.11
C GLY A 298 -3.19 20.87 22.06
N ALA A 299 -2.12 20.08 22.17
CA ALA A 299 -0.75 20.58 22.15
C ALA A 299 -0.31 20.93 20.73
N THR A 300 0.46 22.01 20.59
CA THR A 300 1.13 22.36 19.33
C THR A 300 2.48 21.68 19.18
N SER A 301 3.03 21.12 20.27
CA SER A 301 4.26 20.32 20.24
C SER A 301 3.88 18.86 20.49
N LEU A 302 3.92 18.09 19.42
CA LEU A 302 3.44 16.71 19.36
C LEU A 302 4.63 15.75 19.29
N ARG A 303 4.42 14.52 19.72
CA ARG A 303 5.34 13.41 19.45
C ARG A 303 4.85 12.65 18.23
N ARG A 304 5.78 11.94 17.59
CA ARG A 304 5.45 11.03 16.50
C ARG A 304 4.38 10.02 16.94
N GLY A 305 3.28 9.95 16.19
CA GLY A 305 2.12 9.10 16.50
C GLY A 305 1.04 9.74 17.36
N ASP A 306 1.24 10.96 17.88
CA ASP A 306 0.17 11.75 18.51
C ASP A 306 -0.90 12.15 17.47
N GLN A 307 -2.00 12.75 17.88
CA GLN A 307 -3.03 13.24 16.95
C GLN A 307 -2.96 14.76 16.79
N VAL A 308 -2.83 15.21 15.55
CA VAL A 308 -3.08 16.60 15.14
C VAL A 308 -4.58 16.77 14.97
N ARG A 309 -5.24 17.43 15.92
CA ARG A 309 -6.68 17.74 15.83
C ARG A 309 -6.87 19.19 15.43
N THR A 310 -7.68 19.43 14.42
CA THR A 310 -8.04 20.77 13.96
C THR A 310 -9.54 20.99 14.10
N LYS A 311 -9.92 22.23 14.41
CA LYS A 311 -11.31 22.68 14.41
C LYS A 311 -11.41 24.00 13.65
N VAL A 312 -12.34 24.04 12.70
CA VAL A 312 -12.62 25.17 11.81
C VAL A 312 -14.09 25.53 11.95
N ASP A 313 -14.37 26.66 12.56
CA ASP A 313 -15.71 27.23 12.70
C ASP A 313 -15.89 28.31 11.62
N PHE A 314 -16.95 28.23 10.82
CA PHE A 314 -17.26 29.20 9.76
C PHE A 314 -18.77 29.37 9.58
N THR A 315 -19.17 30.39 8.84
CA THR A 315 -20.58 30.66 8.49
C THR A 315 -20.74 30.65 6.97
N LEU A 316 -21.79 29.97 6.50
CA LEU A 316 -22.23 29.98 5.11
C LEU A 316 -23.41 30.95 4.94
N ARG A 317 -23.38 31.81 3.92
CA ARG A 317 -24.46 32.77 3.66
C ARG A 317 -25.73 32.13 3.10
N ARG A 318 -25.59 31.02 2.36
CA ARG A 318 -26.68 30.27 1.73
C ARG A 318 -26.40 28.77 1.80
N SER A 319 -27.41 27.98 1.50
CA SER A 319 -27.31 26.51 1.45
C SER A 319 -26.67 26.05 0.13
N TYR A 320 -25.99 24.90 0.16
CA TYR A 320 -25.40 24.24 -1.01
C TYR A 320 -25.78 22.77 -1.07
N ALA A 321 -25.75 22.19 -2.27
CA ALA A 321 -26.01 20.76 -2.47
C ALA A 321 -24.94 19.90 -1.79
N ALA A 322 -23.68 20.37 -1.80
CA ALA A 322 -22.57 19.72 -1.15
C ALA A 322 -21.54 20.73 -0.64
N LEU A 323 -20.84 20.36 0.44
CA LEU A 323 -19.59 20.96 0.88
C LEU A 323 -18.50 19.90 0.85
N PHE A 324 -17.38 20.22 0.21
CA PHE A 324 -16.19 19.39 0.16
C PHE A 324 -15.08 20.02 0.99
N ALA A 325 -14.39 19.22 1.80
CA ALA A 325 -13.29 19.69 2.62
C ALA A 325 -12.03 18.84 2.41
N ASN A 326 -10.87 19.51 2.45
CA ASN A 326 -9.57 18.91 2.19
C ASN A 326 -8.51 19.51 3.13
N VAL A 327 -7.66 18.65 3.69
CA VAL A 327 -6.52 18.99 4.55
C VAL A 327 -5.23 18.67 3.82
N ARG A 328 -4.25 19.57 3.96
CA ARG A 328 -2.85 19.35 3.61
C ARG A 328 -1.97 19.72 4.79
N ILE A 329 -0.91 18.96 5.02
CA ILE A 329 0.16 19.30 5.94
C ILE A 329 1.38 19.65 5.11
N LEU A 330 1.97 20.80 5.40
CA LEU A 330 3.19 21.29 4.77
C LEU A 330 4.32 21.27 5.80
N ASP A 331 5.57 21.08 5.36
CA ASP A 331 6.74 21.29 6.20
C ASP A 331 7.15 22.78 6.25
N ASP A 332 8.21 23.08 6.99
CA ASP A 332 8.79 24.43 7.14
C ASP A 332 9.28 25.05 5.82
N ALA A 333 9.57 24.23 4.82
CA ALA A 333 9.88 24.66 3.46
C ALA A 333 8.63 24.87 2.57
N GLY A 334 7.42 24.65 3.11
CA GLY A 334 6.15 24.76 2.40
C GLY A 334 5.83 23.57 1.49
N ARG A 335 6.56 22.46 1.63
CA ARG A 335 6.36 21.26 0.81
C ARG A 335 5.24 20.42 1.40
N CYS A 336 4.36 19.91 0.54
CA CYS A 336 3.24 19.06 0.96
C CYS A 336 3.75 17.69 1.43
N VAL A 337 3.80 17.48 2.75
CA VAL A 337 4.20 16.20 3.38
C VAL A 337 3.02 15.27 3.61
N PHE A 338 1.79 15.79 3.59
CA PHE A 338 0.55 15.02 3.57
C PHE A 338 -0.55 15.83 2.90
N GLY A 339 -1.45 15.19 2.18
CA GLY A 339 -2.62 15.85 1.63
C GLY A 339 -3.59 14.86 1.02
N LEU A 340 -4.88 15.11 1.22
CA LEU A 340 -5.92 14.36 0.52
C LEU A 340 -5.98 14.79 -0.94
N ASP A 341 -6.18 13.84 -1.85
CA ASP A 341 -6.42 14.18 -3.26
C ASP A 341 -7.84 14.74 -3.45
N ASP A 342 -8.07 15.39 -4.58
CA ASP A 342 -9.36 15.96 -4.95
C ASP A 342 -10.46 14.88 -5.12
N SER A 343 -10.10 13.60 -5.27
CA SER A 343 -11.03 12.45 -5.24
C SER A 343 -11.34 11.92 -3.85
N GLU A 344 -10.54 12.28 -2.84
CA GLU A 344 -10.67 11.82 -1.44
C GLU A 344 -11.20 12.93 -0.52
N ARG A 345 -11.80 13.97 -1.11
CA ARG A 345 -12.42 15.07 -0.37
C ARG A 345 -13.54 14.52 0.50
N PHE A 346 -13.56 14.96 1.76
CA PHE A 346 -14.69 14.68 2.61
C PHE A 346 -15.89 15.48 2.10
N LYS A 347 -17.04 14.83 1.94
CA LYS A 347 -18.26 15.41 1.36
C LYS A 347 -19.36 15.47 2.41
N LEU A 348 -19.94 16.64 2.63
CA LEU A 348 -21.15 16.86 3.42
C LEU A 348 -22.29 17.26 2.49
N GLU A 349 -23.37 16.49 2.48
CA GLU A 349 -24.53 16.73 1.61
C GLU A 349 -25.85 16.46 2.33
N PRO A 350 -26.85 17.36 2.21
CA PRO A 350 -26.74 18.77 1.85
C PRO A 350 -26.14 19.61 2.99
N VAL A 351 -25.68 20.84 2.70
CA VAL A 351 -25.25 21.79 3.75
C VAL A 351 -26.16 23.01 3.78
N ALA A 352 -26.74 23.32 4.94
CA ALA A 352 -27.58 24.49 5.09
C ALA A 352 -26.74 25.77 5.28
N GLY A 353 -27.29 26.92 4.92
CA GLY A 353 -26.73 28.22 5.32
C GLY A 353 -26.70 28.35 6.86
N GLY A 354 -25.73 29.10 7.38
CA GLY A 354 -25.54 29.30 8.82
C GLY A 354 -24.18 28.83 9.32
N ALA A 355 -24.04 28.67 10.64
CA ALA A 355 -22.79 28.26 11.28
C ALA A 355 -22.49 26.77 11.00
N VAL A 356 -21.23 26.47 10.70
CA VAL A 356 -20.72 25.12 10.46
C VAL A 356 -19.39 24.98 11.19
N SER A 357 -19.22 23.87 11.92
CA SER A 357 -17.97 23.48 12.55
C SER A 357 -17.42 22.26 11.84
N TRP A 358 -16.17 22.28 11.41
CA TRP A 358 -15.47 21.16 10.81
C TRP A 358 -14.31 20.75 11.71
N LYS A 359 -14.26 19.46 12.05
CA LYS A 359 -13.18 18.87 12.84
C LYS A 359 -12.42 17.85 12.01
N THR A 360 -11.09 17.86 12.13
CA THR A 360 -10.23 16.82 11.55
C THR A 360 -9.28 16.29 12.60
N SER A 361 -8.94 15.01 12.54
CA SER A 361 -7.87 14.40 13.31
C SER A 361 -6.96 13.65 12.35
N VAL A 362 -5.69 14.01 12.33
CA VAL A 362 -4.64 13.34 11.54
C VAL A 362 -3.62 12.80 12.53
N VAL A 363 -3.22 11.53 12.41
CA VAL A 363 -2.10 11.03 13.22
C VAL A 363 -0.82 11.75 12.79
N ALA A 364 -0.09 12.33 13.72
CA ALA A 364 1.16 13.07 13.53
C ALA A 364 2.33 12.08 13.44
N ASP A 365 2.24 11.08 12.57
CA ASP A 365 3.40 10.27 12.20
C ASP A 365 4.17 11.12 11.19
N LEU A 366 5.08 11.98 11.63
CA LEU A 366 5.88 12.86 10.77
C LEU A 366 7.31 12.90 11.33
N PRO A 367 8.34 13.23 10.52
CA PRO A 367 9.66 13.52 11.04
C PRO A 367 9.65 14.65 12.08
N GLU A 368 10.72 14.77 12.86
CA GLU A 368 10.90 15.95 13.74
C GLU A 368 11.03 17.22 12.89
N GLY A 369 10.35 18.29 13.28
CA GLY A 369 10.31 19.52 12.50
C GLY A 369 9.06 20.35 12.76
N SER A 370 9.01 21.51 12.12
CA SER A 370 7.85 22.39 12.14
C SER A 370 6.99 22.14 10.90
N TYR A 371 5.68 22.13 11.12
CA TYR A 371 4.68 21.82 10.11
C TYR A 371 3.54 22.83 10.16
N SER A 372 2.90 23.04 9.02
CA SER A 372 1.67 23.82 8.92
C SER A 372 0.53 23.00 8.32
N ILE A 373 -0.71 23.39 8.59
CA ILE A 373 -1.92 22.79 8.02
C ILE A 373 -2.57 23.82 7.09
N SER A 374 -2.79 23.42 5.86
CA SER A 374 -3.58 24.15 4.89
C SER A 374 -4.93 23.47 4.68
N LEU A 375 -5.98 24.27 4.56
CA LEU A 375 -7.37 23.82 4.46
C LEU A 375 -7.98 24.34 3.15
N LYS A 376 -8.73 23.49 2.46
CA LYS A 376 -9.49 23.86 1.25
C LYS A 376 -10.94 23.42 1.41
N LEU A 377 -11.85 24.34 1.15
CA LEU A 377 -13.29 24.14 1.15
C LEU A 377 -13.82 24.47 -0.25
N ASP A 378 -14.55 23.54 -0.85
CA ASP A 378 -15.27 23.73 -2.11
C ASP A 378 -16.75 23.42 -1.87
N VAL A 379 -17.66 23.94 -2.70
CA VAL A 379 -19.10 23.64 -2.63
C VAL A 379 -19.63 23.21 -3.98
N GLU A 380 -20.69 22.41 -3.99
CA GLU A 380 -21.46 22.15 -5.21
C GLU A 380 -22.56 23.22 -5.35
N ASP A 381 -22.42 24.06 -6.38
CA ASP A 381 -23.37 25.12 -6.76
C ASP A 381 -23.79 24.89 -8.21
N ASP A 382 -25.10 24.69 -8.43
CA ASP A 382 -25.68 24.40 -9.75
C ASP A 382 -24.98 23.26 -10.52
N GLY A 383 -24.73 22.14 -9.81
CA GLY A 383 -24.08 20.94 -10.36
C GLY A 383 -22.59 21.09 -10.67
N ARG A 384 -21.95 22.19 -10.22
CA ARG A 384 -20.51 22.44 -10.39
C ARG A 384 -19.82 22.57 -9.04
N VAL A 385 -18.65 21.95 -8.91
CA VAL A 385 -17.79 22.14 -7.72
C VAL A 385 -17.01 23.44 -7.87
N VAL A 386 -17.31 24.43 -7.03
CA VAL A 386 -16.67 25.74 -7.03
C VAL A 386 -15.89 25.99 -5.73
N PRO A 387 -14.72 26.64 -5.78
CA PRO A 387 -13.96 26.96 -4.56
C PRO A 387 -14.73 27.91 -3.65
N LEU A 388 -14.83 27.56 -2.37
CA LEU A 388 -15.48 28.38 -1.35
C LEU A 388 -14.46 29.13 -0.49
N ALA A 389 -13.45 28.41 0.03
CA ALA A 389 -12.39 28.99 0.85
C ALA A 389 -11.08 28.21 0.71
N ARG A 390 -9.95 28.92 0.78
CA ARG A 390 -8.61 28.34 0.95
C ARG A 390 -7.90 29.06 2.09
N LEU A 391 -7.51 28.29 3.10
CA LEU A 391 -6.77 28.76 4.28
C LEU A 391 -5.36 28.17 4.19
N HIS A 392 -4.42 28.95 3.67
CA HIS A 392 -3.03 28.53 3.55
C HIS A 392 -2.27 28.78 4.85
N ASP A 393 -1.50 27.78 5.30
CA ASP A 393 -0.71 27.83 6.54
C ASP A 393 -1.56 28.28 7.74
N ALA A 394 -2.77 27.74 7.84
CA ALA A 394 -3.78 28.20 8.79
C ALA A 394 -3.40 27.88 10.24
N LEU A 395 -2.73 26.76 10.45
CA LEU A 395 -2.35 26.23 11.77
C LEU A 395 -0.92 25.72 11.71
N ALA A 396 -0.14 25.88 12.78
CA ALA A 396 1.22 25.40 12.87
C ALA A 396 1.41 24.49 14.09
N PHE A 397 2.21 23.43 13.94
CA PHE A 397 2.58 22.51 15.01
C PHE A 397 4.01 21.98 14.79
N ASP A 398 4.62 21.49 15.85
CA ASP A 398 5.96 20.91 15.85
C ASP A 398 5.89 19.43 16.21
N ILE A 399 6.72 18.61 15.55
CA ILE A 399 7.02 17.26 16.00
C ILE A 399 8.32 17.29 16.79
N LEU A 400 8.22 16.96 18.07
CA LEU A 400 9.35 16.93 18.99
C LEU A 400 10.32 15.78 18.65
N PRO A 401 11.63 16.00 18.85
CA PRO A 401 12.63 14.96 18.69
C PRO A 401 12.32 13.72 19.54
N ALA A 402 12.38 12.54 18.93
CA ALA A 402 12.36 11.26 19.63
C ALA A 402 13.76 10.62 19.58
N PRO A 403 14.23 9.94 20.65
CA PRO A 403 15.50 9.23 20.62
C PRO A 403 15.51 8.22 19.46
N ARG A 404 16.35 8.50 18.45
CA ARG A 404 16.33 7.83 17.14
C ARG A 404 16.77 6.36 17.27
N VAL A 405 15.94 5.43 16.77
CA VAL A 405 16.37 4.04 16.52
C VAL A 405 16.73 3.82 15.04
N ARG A 406 16.21 4.63 14.08
CA ARG A 406 16.58 4.58 12.65
C ARG A 406 16.35 5.93 11.94
N ALA A 407 17.15 6.24 10.92
CA ALA A 407 16.92 7.34 9.98
C ALA A 407 15.77 7.01 9.02
N TRP A 408 14.93 8.00 8.69
CA TRP A 408 13.57 7.79 8.18
C TRP A 408 13.25 8.74 7.01
N THR A 409 12.61 8.25 5.93
CA THR A 409 12.49 8.98 4.66
C THR A 409 11.17 8.63 3.92
N GLY A 410 10.16 9.51 3.91
CA GLY A 410 8.91 9.31 3.16
C GLY A 410 7.79 10.27 3.58
N SER A 411 6.70 10.35 2.82
CA SER A 411 5.45 10.97 3.30
C SER A 411 4.52 9.90 3.82
N HIS A 412 3.84 10.19 4.92
CA HIS A 412 3.07 9.17 5.62
C HIS A 412 1.66 9.02 5.02
N ASP A 413 1.19 7.78 4.97
CA ASP A 413 -0.25 7.51 4.93
C ASP A 413 -0.76 7.75 6.35
N LEU A 414 -1.30 8.94 6.59
CA LEU A 414 -1.75 9.34 7.91
C LEU A 414 -3.21 8.97 8.07
N PRO A 415 -3.56 8.10 9.05
CA PRO A 415 -4.94 7.89 9.41
C PRO A 415 -5.60 9.25 9.69
N VAL A 416 -6.62 9.56 8.89
CA VAL A 416 -7.39 10.79 9.01
C VAL A 416 -8.84 10.48 9.30
N SER A 417 -9.40 11.18 10.28
CA SER A 417 -10.84 11.23 10.51
C SER A 417 -11.32 12.67 10.41
N MET A 418 -12.54 12.85 9.91
CA MET A 418 -13.16 14.16 9.76
C MET A 418 -14.64 14.09 10.16
N ALA A 419 -15.16 15.18 10.72
CA ALA A 419 -16.56 15.33 11.09
C ALA A 419 -17.00 16.78 10.89
N PHE A 420 -18.26 16.99 10.50
CA PHE A 420 -18.89 18.30 10.54
C PHE A 420 -19.97 18.32 11.61
N ASP A 421 -19.96 19.37 12.43
CA ASP A 421 -21.02 19.73 13.35
C ASP A 421 -21.70 20.98 12.78
N GLN A 422 -22.87 20.83 12.16
CA GLN A 422 -23.77 21.97 11.95
C GLN A 422 -24.71 21.99 13.16
N PRO A 423 -24.93 23.13 13.84
CA PRO A 423 -25.98 23.22 14.85
C PRO A 423 -27.30 23.00 14.12
N ILE A 424 -27.77 21.76 14.16
CA ILE A 424 -29.10 21.40 13.69
C ILE A 424 -30.05 21.96 14.73
N PRO A 425 -30.93 22.92 14.38
CA PRO A 425 -32.01 23.28 15.27
C PRO A 425 -32.77 21.98 15.52
N HIS A 426 -32.77 21.50 16.77
CA HIS A 426 -33.60 20.39 17.28
C HIS A 426 -33.07 18.94 17.27
N LEU A 427 -31.77 18.67 17.37
CA LEU A 427 -31.34 17.32 17.78
C LEU A 427 -31.39 17.15 19.30
N LEU A 428 -32.34 16.32 19.73
CA LEU A 428 -32.35 15.66 21.03
C LEU A 428 -30.99 14.97 21.24
N GLU A 429 -30.46 15.04 22.46
CA GLU A 429 -29.25 14.34 22.88
C GLU A 429 -29.26 12.90 22.33
N SER A 430 -28.24 12.56 21.53
CA SER A 430 -28.14 11.24 20.89
C SER A 430 -28.00 10.15 21.96
N GLU A 431 -29.11 9.51 22.33
CA GLU A 431 -29.07 8.28 23.11
C GLU A 431 -28.35 7.22 22.26
N ARG A 432 -27.16 6.80 22.71
CA ARG A 432 -26.43 5.69 22.08
C ARG A 432 -27.17 4.40 22.39
N TYR A 433 -27.96 3.92 21.44
CA TYR A 433 -28.51 2.57 21.51
C TYR A 433 -27.43 1.57 21.10
N PRO A 434 -27.03 0.61 21.96
CA PRO A 434 -26.04 -0.39 21.57
C PRO A 434 -26.68 -1.40 20.61
N LEU A 435 -26.30 -1.37 19.33
CA LEU A 435 -26.68 -2.43 18.41
C LEU A 435 -25.88 -3.70 18.75
N SER A 436 -26.59 -4.72 19.24
CA SER A 436 -25.96 -5.99 19.60
C SER A 436 -25.80 -6.86 18.37
N LEU A 437 -24.61 -6.81 17.75
CA LEU A 437 -24.21 -7.79 16.75
C LEU A 437 -23.69 -9.06 17.42
N PRO A 438 -23.89 -10.24 16.81
CA PRO A 438 -23.13 -11.43 17.20
C PRO A 438 -21.63 -11.11 17.10
N LYS A 439 -20.82 -11.56 18.07
CA LYS A 439 -19.35 -11.38 18.02
C LYS A 439 -18.71 -11.95 16.76
N ARG A 440 -19.37 -12.92 16.13
CA ARG A 440 -18.94 -13.58 14.90
C ARG A 440 -20.11 -13.87 13.99
N VAL A 441 -19.93 -13.61 12.70
CA VAL A 441 -20.91 -13.88 11.64
C VAL A 441 -20.21 -14.47 10.41
N GLU A 442 -20.93 -15.24 9.62
CA GLU A 442 -20.39 -15.79 8.36
C GLU A 442 -20.46 -14.72 7.25
N PRO A 443 -19.54 -14.73 6.27
CA PRO A 443 -19.64 -13.87 5.09
C PRO A 443 -21.00 -14.00 4.42
N GLY A 444 -21.67 -12.86 4.20
CA GLY A 444 -22.98 -12.84 3.56
C GLY A 444 -24.15 -13.36 4.41
N ALA A 445 -23.94 -13.68 5.69
CA ALA A 445 -25.01 -14.12 6.59
C ALA A 445 -26.04 -13.00 6.83
N GLU A 446 -27.31 -13.38 6.88
CA GLU A 446 -28.40 -12.49 7.30
C GLU A 446 -28.48 -12.46 8.83
N ILE A 447 -28.50 -11.26 9.39
CA ILE A 447 -28.53 -10.98 10.82
C ILE A 447 -29.81 -10.19 11.10
N GLN A 448 -30.66 -10.73 11.96
CA GLN A 448 -31.82 -9.98 12.44
C GLN A 448 -31.40 -9.07 13.60
N LEU A 449 -31.63 -7.77 13.44
CA LEU A 449 -31.38 -6.76 14.45
C LEU A 449 -32.72 -6.27 14.99
N GLN A 450 -32.81 -6.22 16.31
CA GLN A 450 -33.96 -5.67 17.01
C GLN A 450 -33.66 -4.22 17.40
N LEU A 451 -34.47 -3.29 16.91
CA LEU A 451 -34.37 -1.87 17.20
C LEU A 451 -35.54 -1.44 18.09
N PRO A 452 -35.29 -0.61 19.11
CA PRO A 452 -36.38 0.01 19.84
C PRO A 452 -37.19 0.94 18.91
N PRO A 453 -38.50 1.09 19.13
CA PRO A 453 -39.29 2.05 18.37
C PRO A 453 -38.73 3.46 18.57
N PRO A 454 -38.64 4.28 17.50
CA PRO A 454 -38.17 5.66 17.64
C PRO A 454 -39.10 6.44 18.58
N LYS A 455 -38.54 7.05 19.64
CA LYS A 455 -39.31 7.88 20.58
C LYS A 455 -40.02 9.00 19.82
N GLY A 456 -41.35 9.05 19.90
CA GLY A 456 -42.18 10.08 19.25
C GLY A 456 -42.68 9.74 17.85
N ALA A 457 -42.48 8.51 17.36
CA ALA A 457 -43.20 8.03 16.18
C ALA A 457 -44.67 7.81 16.52
N ASP A 458 -45.53 8.71 16.06
CA ASP A 458 -46.98 8.51 16.05
C ASP A 458 -47.28 7.24 15.22
N ALA A 459 -48.08 6.32 15.75
CA ALA A 459 -48.34 5.00 15.13
C ALA A 459 -48.93 5.09 13.70
N ASP A 460 -49.36 6.29 13.29
CA ASP A 460 -50.02 6.59 12.02
C ASP A 460 -49.09 7.22 10.96
N ARG A 461 -47.77 7.35 11.21
CA ARG A 461 -46.81 7.98 10.28
C ARG A 461 -45.96 6.99 9.48
N SER A 462 -45.59 7.45 8.28
CA SER A 462 -44.73 6.78 7.28
C SER A 462 -43.49 6.12 7.88
N MET A 463 -43.18 4.92 7.37
CA MET A 463 -41.98 4.13 7.72
C MET A 463 -40.71 4.98 7.78
N PRO A 464 -39.88 4.82 8.83
CA PRO A 464 -38.57 5.48 8.87
C PRO A 464 -37.67 4.92 7.77
N THR A 465 -36.90 5.79 7.13
CA THR A 465 -35.88 5.37 6.16
C THR A 465 -34.60 5.01 6.92
N MET A 466 -34.05 3.83 6.67
CA MET A 466 -32.85 3.34 7.36
C MET A 466 -31.72 3.06 6.37
N ALA A 467 -30.50 3.45 6.73
CA ALA A 467 -29.29 3.07 6.00
C ALA A 467 -28.30 2.40 6.95
N LEU A 468 -27.86 1.21 6.58
CA LEU A 468 -26.81 0.48 7.27
C LEU A 468 -25.48 0.65 6.54
N ARG A 469 -24.42 0.81 7.31
CA ARG A 469 -23.05 0.89 6.84
C ARG A 469 -22.19 -0.09 7.60
N TRP A 470 -21.38 -0.86 6.87
CA TRP A 470 -20.31 -1.66 7.46
C TRP A 470 -18.98 -0.91 7.41
N VAL A 471 -18.32 -0.83 8.55
CA VAL A 471 -17.01 -0.19 8.73
C VAL A 471 -16.01 -1.28 9.09
N ARG A 472 -15.11 -1.60 8.17
CA ARG A 472 -14.04 -2.58 8.39
C ARG A 472 -13.00 -1.96 9.32
N ILE A 473 -12.50 -2.70 10.29
CA ILE A 473 -11.43 -2.26 11.18
C ILE A 473 -10.14 -2.93 10.72
N ILE A 474 -9.15 -2.14 10.34
CA ILE A 474 -7.80 -2.59 9.97
C ILE A 474 -6.83 -1.85 10.89
N ASP A 475 -6.04 -2.58 11.66
CA ASP A 475 -5.07 -2.03 12.61
C ASP A 475 -5.67 -0.98 13.56
N GLY A 476 -6.89 -1.23 14.04
CA GLY A 476 -7.63 -0.30 14.91
C GLY A 476 -8.27 0.90 14.21
N HIS A 477 -8.10 1.04 12.89
CA HIS A 477 -8.62 2.16 12.09
C HIS A 477 -9.85 1.75 11.27
N PRO A 478 -10.89 2.61 11.21
CA PRO A 478 -12.08 2.37 10.39
C PRO A 478 -11.82 2.61 8.90
N HIS A 479 -12.13 1.63 8.07
CA HIS A 479 -12.15 1.66 6.62
C HIS A 479 -13.58 1.41 6.12
N PHE A 480 -14.01 2.21 5.15
CA PHE A 480 -15.42 2.26 4.78
C PHE A 480 -15.77 1.32 3.63
N ASN A 481 -16.79 0.47 3.85
CA ASN A 481 -17.30 -0.46 2.84
C ASN A 481 -18.77 -0.17 2.52
N GLY A 482 -19.02 0.82 1.66
CA GLY A 482 -20.34 1.09 1.08
C GLY A 482 -21.46 1.41 2.08
N MET A 483 -22.66 1.69 1.54
CA MET A 483 -23.88 1.94 2.32
C MET A 483 -25.01 1.14 1.68
N THR A 484 -25.89 0.55 2.49
CA THR A 484 -27.02 -0.24 2.02
C THR A 484 -28.30 0.26 2.68
N ASN A 485 -29.31 0.59 1.88
CA ASN A 485 -30.64 0.92 2.39
C ASN A 485 -31.26 -0.36 2.96
N VAL A 486 -31.85 -0.26 4.15
CA VAL A 486 -32.49 -1.39 4.83
C VAL A 486 -33.96 -1.05 5.02
N ALA A 487 -34.85 -1.93 4.57
CA ALA A 487 -36.27 -1.81 4.83
C ALA A 487 -36.63 -2.61 6.10
N PRO A 488 -37.50 -2.09 6.98
CA PRO A 488 -38.00 -2.87 8.11
C PRO A 488 -38.91 -4.02 7.63
N ASP A 489 -38.80 -5.17 8.28
CA ASP A 489 -39.57 -6.38 7.90
C ASP A 489 -41.07 -6.23 8.25
N ALA A 490 -41.38 -5.52 9.35
CA ALA A 490 -42.73 -5.14 9.76
C ALA A 490 -42.70 -3.99 10.78
N VAL A 491 -43.78 -3.21 10.86
CA VAL A 491 -44.02 -2.23 11.95
C VAL A 491 -44.56 -2.97 13.18
N ALA A 492 -43.74 -3.85 13.74
CA ALA A 492 -43.98 -4.43 15.05
C ALA A 492 -43.04 -3.76 16.06
N GLU A 493 -43.44 -3.65 17.32
CA GLU A 493 -42.53 -3.29 18.40
C GLU A 493 -41.99 -4.58 19.04
N PRO A 494 -40.65 -4.81 19.04
CA PRO A 494 -39.55 -4.04 18.44
C PRO A 494 -39.42 -4.15 16.91
N ILE A 495 -38.85 -3.11 16.27
CA ILE A 495 -38.62 -3.09 14.81
C ILE A 495 -37.52 -4.11 14.49
N THR A 496 -37.85 -5.10 13.68
CA THR A 496 -36.88 -6.06 13.16
C THR A 496 -36.37 -5.59 11.81
N ILE A 497 -35.05 -5.49 11.66
CA ILE A 497 -34.38 -5.33 10.36
C ILE A 497 -33.49 -6.54 10.09
N THR A 498 -33.50 -7.01 8.85
CA THR A 498 -32.57 -8.04 8.39
C THR A 498 -31.41 -7.39 7.65
N VAL A 499 -30.18 -7.61 8.13
CA VAL A 499 -28.97 -7.06 7.52
C VAL A 499 -28.03 -8.16 7.05
N ARG A 500 -27.40 -7.97 5.90
CA ARG A 500 -26.43 -8.92 5.37
C ARG A 500 -25.02 -8.54 5.79
N ALA A 501 -24.28 -9.48 6.39
CA ALA A 501 -22.87 -9.32 6.71
C ALA A 501 -22.02 -9.14 5.43
N PRO A 502 -20.91 -8.40 5.46
CA PRO A 502 -20.00 -8.27 4.32
C PRO A 502 -19.51 -9.64 3.83
N ASP A 503 -19.29 -9.79 2.53
CA ASP A 503 -18.66 -11.01 1.99
C ASP A 503 -17.14 -11.04 2.29
N ALA A 504 -16.54 -9.88 2.57
CA ALA A 504 -15.12 -9.76 2.88
C ALA A 504 -14.82 -10.10 4.35
N ILE A 505 -13.86 -11.00 4.57
CA ILE A 505 -13.41 -11.43 5.90
C ILE A 505 -12.74 -10.28 6.64
N GLY A 506 -13.01 -10.15 7.94
CA GLY A 506 -12.34 -9.16 8.79
C GLY A 506 -13.12 -8.79 10.04
N LYS A 507 -12.61 -7.79 10.76
CA LYS A 507 -13.27 -7.17 11.90
C LYS A 507 -14.09 -5.98 11.42
N TYR A 508 -15.31 -5.82 11.91
CA TYR A 508 -16.25 -4.79 11.46
C TYR A 508 -17.03 -4.17 12.62
N ARG A 509 -17.52 -2.95 12.40
CA ARG A 509 -18.66 -2.34 13.09
C ARG A 509 -19.76 -2.04 12.08
N ALA A 510 -21.01 -2.08 12.52
CA ALA A 510 -22.15 -1.59 11.77
C ALA A 510 -22.60 -0.25 12.32
N HIS A 511 -22.87 0.69 11.43
CA HIS A 511 -23.46 2.00 11.73
C HIS A 511 -24.82 2.03 11.04
N LEU A 512 -25.89 2.12 11.81
CA LEU A 512 -27.25 2.24 11.30
C LEU A 512 -27.71 3.69 11.49
N ALA A 513 -27.98 4.38 10.39
CA ALA A 513 -28.62 5.68 10.40
C ALA A 513 -30.13 5.52 10.19
N VAL A 514 -30.94 6.10 11.08
CA VAL A 514 -32.40 6.04 11.04
C VAL A 514 -32.95 7.45 10.93
N ALA A 515 -33.64 7.76 9.84
CA ALA A 515 -34.35 9.03 9.64
C ALA A 515 -35.87 8.83 9.78
N ALA A 516 -36.56 9.78 10.43
CA ALA A 516 -38.01 9.73 10.55
C ALA A 516 -38.69 10.07 9.21
N GLY A 517 -39.65 9.25 8.77
CA GLY A 517 -40.40 9.43 7.52
C GLY A 517 -39.59 9.24 6.23
N SER A 518 -39.94 9.98 5.17
CA SER A 518 -39.26 9.95 3.87
C SER A 518 -37.92 10.69 3.83
N GLY A 519 -37.34 10.98 5.00
CA GLY A 519 -36.07 11.70 5.11
C GLY A 519 -34.91 10.89 4.55
N ASP A 520 -33.91 11.59 4.02
CA ASP A 520 -32.65 10.97 3.62
C ASP A 520 -31.96 10.42 4.89
N PRO A 521 -31.61 9.13 4.99
CA PRO A 521 -30.89 8.61 6.15
C PRO A 521 -29.46 9.17 6.28
N ARG A 522 -29.00 9.97 5.29
CA ARG A 522 -27.78 10.78 5.36
C ARG A 522 -28.02 12.18 5.91
N ALA A 523 -29.28 12.56 6.14
CA ALA A 523 -29.63 13.84 6.69
C ALA A 523 -29.06 13.98 8.12
N PRO A 524 -28.66 15.20 8.50
CA PRO A 524 -27.96 15.41 9.76
C PRO A 524 -28.82 15.13 11.00
N ASP A 525 -30.15 15.06 10.86
CA ASP A 525 -31.12 14.69 11.89
C ASP A 525 -31.33 13.17 12.04
N ALA A 526 -30.66 12.34 11.24
CA ALA A 526 -30.72 10.89 11.38
C ALA A 526 -30.08 10.42 12.69
N ILE A 527 -30.76 9.51 13.40
CA ILE A 527 -30.23 8.86 14.59
C ILE A 527 -29.20 7.82 14.15
N VAL A 528 -27.94 7.99 14.54
CA VAL A 528 -26.88 7.02 14.27
C VAL A 528 -26.74 6.07 15.45
N ILE A 529 -26.99 4.79 15.18
CA ILE A 529 -26.86 3.67 16.10
C ILE A 529 -25.59 2.91 15.72
N GLU A 530 -24.62 2.85 16.62
CA GLU A 530 -23.38 2.10 16.42
C GLU A 530 -23.44 0.72 17.08
N SER A 531 -22.88 -0.28 16.40
CA SER A 531 -22.74 -1.62 16.95
C SER A 531 -21.47 -1.82 17.74
N GLY A 532 -21.47 -2.87 18.56
CA GLY A 532 -20.23 -3.51 18.98
C GLY A 532 -19.43 -4.08 17.80
N GLU A 533 -18.19 -4.49 18.05
CA GLU A 533 -17.34 -5.11 17.04
C GLU A 533 -17.81 -6.55 16.74
N THR A 534 -17.81 -6.92 15.46
CA THR A 534 -18.08 -8.28 14.99
C THR A 534 -16.99 -8.75 14.04
N HIS A 535 -16.72 -10.06 14.04
CA HIS A 535 -15.81 -10.69 13.10
C HIS A 535 -16.59 -11.44 12.02
N VAL A 536 -16.39 -11.05 10.77
CA VAL A 536 -16.87 -11.79 9.61
C VAL A 536 -15.84 -12.87 9.29
N LEU A 537 -16.17 -14.12 9.59
CA LEU A 537 -15.29 -15.28 9.43
C LEU A 537 -16.08 -16.46 8.85
N PRO A 538 -15.55 -17.20 7.86
CA PRO A 538 -16.22 -18.40 7.35
C PRO A 538 -16.47 -19.41 8.48
N LYS A 539 -17.58 -20.16 8.41
CA LYS A 539 -17.93 -21.19 9.39
C LYS A 539 -16.80 -22.17 9.63
N ASP A 540 -16.24 -22.66 8.52
CA ASP A 540 -15.23 -23.71 8.44
C ASP A 540 -13.81 -23.22 8.75
N GLY A 541 -13.68 -21.96 9.18
CA GLY A 541 -12.40 -21.31 9.47
C GLY A 541 -11.76 -20.65 8.25
N LEU A 542 -10.56 -20.14 8.46
CA LEU A 542 -9.75 -19.54 7.40
C LEU A 542 -8.89 -20.61 6.74
N ARG A 543 -8.79 -20.60 5.41
CA ARG A 543 -7.98 -21.54 4.64
C ARG A 543 -7.13 -20.77 3.64
N TYR A 544 -5.85 -21.11 3.59
CA TYR A 544 -4.88 -20.48 2.72
C TYR A 544 -4.14 -21.58 1.97
N ALA A 545 -3.98 -21.41 0.66
CA ALA A 545 -3.09 -22.24 -0.11
C ALA A 545 -1.64 -22.03 0.42
N GLY A 546 -0.80 -23.06 0.46
CA GLY A 546 0.59 -22.87 0.90
C GLY A 546 1.35 -21.86 0.03
N GLY A 547 0.96 -21.77 -1.24
CA GLY A 547 1.41 -20.80 -2.23
C GLY A 547 0.65 -19.47 -2.24
N ASP A 548 -0.20 -19.17 -1.26
CA ASP A 548 -0.91 -17.88 -1.14
C ASP A 548 0.04 -16.71 -0.86
N ALA A 549 -0.20 -15.55 -1.49
CA ALA A 549 0.64 -14.36 -1.35
C ALA A 549 0.71 -13.81 0.09
N GLN A 550 -0.32 -14.07 0.91
CA GLN A 550 -0.31 -13.72 2.34
C GLN A 550 0.64 -14.60 3.16
N CYS A 551 1.07 -15.74 2.61
CA CYS A 551 2.09 -16.62 3.17
C CYS A 551 3.51 -16.23 2.66
N ALA A 552 3.85 -14.94 2.62
CA ALA A 552 5.14 -14.39 2.17
C ALA A 552 5.67 -13.38 3.22
N PRO A 553 6.96 -13.40 3.61
CA PRO A 553 8.12 -13.92 2.88
C PRO A 553 8.50 -15.37 3.20
N THR A 554 9.43 -15.95 2.45
CA THR A 554 9.94 -17.32 2.62
C THR A 554 11.47 -17.24 2.50
N GLN A 555 12.22 -17.99 3.32
CA GLN A 555 13.69 -18.02 3.24
C GLN A 555 14.18 -19.11 2.29
N ILE A 556 13.51 -20.26 2.32
CA ILE A 556 13.92 -21.49 1.62
C ILE A 556 12.84 -22.05 0.67
N GLY A 557 11.69 -21.36 0.59
CA GLY A 557 10.48 -21.85 -0.10
C GLY A 557 10.33 -21.36 -1.53
N ARG A 558 9.96 -22.27 -2.45
CA ARG A 558 9.55 -21.97 -3.83
C ARG A 558 8.08 -22.32 -4.04
N ARG A 559 7.31 -21.40 -4.62
CA ARG A 559 5.89 -21.63 -4.92
C ARG A 559 5.72 -22.50 -6.17
N GLN A 560 4.83 -23.49 -6.10
CA GLN A 560 4.51 -24.39 -7.22
C GLN A 560 3.02 -24.77 -7.17
N GLY A 561 2.22 -24.30 -8.13
CA GLY A 561 0.81 -24.73 -8.28
C GLY A 561 -0.05 -24.58 -7.03
N GLY A 562 0.02 -23.43 -6.33
CA GLY A 562 -0.72 -23.19 -5.08
C GLY A 562 -0.10 -23.81 -3.83
N THR A 563 1.02 -24.54 -3.97
CA THR A 563 1.81 -25.05 -2.84
C THR A 563 3.10 -24.25 -2.67
N ILE A 564 3.80 -24.47 -1.57
CA ILE A 564 5.16 -23.99 -1.35
C ILE A 564 6.07 -25.12 -0.87
N ALA A 565 7.21 -25.29 -1.52
CA ALA A 565 8.15 -26.37 -1.26
C ALA A 565 9.54 -25.84 -0.88
N SER A 566 10.14 -26.43 0.15
CA SER A 566 11.52 -26.17 0.55
C SER A 566 12.51 -26.76 -0.45
N ASN A 567 13.74 -26.24 -0.46
CA ASN A 567 14.84 -26.72 -1.31
C ASN A 567 15.81 -27.68 -0.58
N GLY A 568 15.50 -28.13 0.64
CA GLY A 568 16.38 -28.97 1.47
C GLY A 568 17.42 -28.20 2.31
N THR A 569 17.45 -26.88 2.22
CA THR A 569 18.27 -26.01 3.09
C THR A 569 17.48 -25.70 4.37
N PRO A 570 18.11 -25.62 5.56
CA PRO A 570 17.40 -25.24 6.77
C PRO A 570 16.91 -23.78 6.70
N GLY A 571 15.70 -23.52 7.20
CA GLY A 571 15.12 -22.17 7.21
C GLY A 571 13.60 -22.12 7.30
N PHE A 572 13.06 -20.90 7.30
CA PHE A 572 11.61 -20.70 7.23
C PHE A 572 11.08 -20.94 5.82
N LEU A 573 10.23 -21.95 5.70
CA LEU A 573 9.48 -22.25 4.50
C LEU A 573 8.29 -21.31 4.34
N VAL A 574 7.58 -20.98 5.43
CA VAL A 574 6.38 -20.12 5.42
C VAL A 574 6.41 -19.10 6.55
N HIS A 575 5.99 -17.88 6.23
CA HIS A 575 5.53 -16.84 7.17
C HIS A 575 4.17 -16.32 6.70
N GLY A 576 3.15 -16.32 7.56
CA GLY A 576 1.80 -15.81 7.26
C GLY A 576 0.70 -16.76 7.73
N PRO A 577 -0.59 -16.46 7.54
CA PRO A 577 -1.17 -15.43 6.67
C PRO A 577 -1.35 -14.05 7.33
N TYR A 578 -0.93 -13.86 8.59
CA TYR A 578 -1.18 -12.65 9.38
C TYR A 578 -2.69 -12.38 9.57
N ALA A 579 -3.45 -13.44 9.88
CA ALA A 579 -4.91 -13.36 9.99
C ALA A 579 -5.36 -12.65 11.27
N ALA A 580 -6.37 -11.80 11.18
CA ALA A 580 -7.06 -11.27 12.35
C ALA A 580 -8.11 -12.26 12.88
N LEU A 581 -8.05 -12.60 14.17
CA LEU A 581 -8.94 -13.57 14.81
C LEU A 581 -9.51 -12.99 16.11
N PRO A 582 -10.80 -13.21 16.43
CA PRO A 582 -11.31 -12.85 17.75
C PRO A 582 -10.70 -13.74 18.85
N ALA A 583 -10.81 -13.29 20.10
CA ALA A 583 -10.52 -14.15 21.26
C ALA A 583 -11.26 -15.49 21.14
N GLY A 584 -10.57 -16.60 21.41
CA GLY A 584 -11.13 -17.94 21.23
C GLY A 584 -10.11 -19.07 21.23
N ILE A 585 -10.61 -20.27 20.91
CA ILE A 585 -9.80 -21.48 20.72
C ILE A 585 -9.86 -21.87 19.25
N TYR A 586 -8.71 -22.11 18.65
CA TYR A 586 -8.58 -22.44 17.23
C TYR A 586 -7.69 -23.66 17.05
N ARG A 587 -8.04 -24.52 16.10
CA ARG A 587 -7.19 -25.60 15.61
C ARG A 587 -6.47 -25.11 14.36
N VAL A 588 -5.15 -25.14 14.39
CA VAL A 588 -4.28 -24.82 13.26
C VAL A 588 -3.84 -26.14 12.64
N VAL A 589 -4.15 -26.32 11.36
CA VAL A 589 -3.75 -27.49 10.57
C VAL A 589 -2.91 -27.03 9.40
N VAL A 590 -1.66 -27.50 9.35
CA VAL A 590 -0.76 -27.30 8.21
C VAL A 590 -0.74 -28.61 7.42
N ARG A 591 -1.25 -28.60 6.20
CA ARG A 591 -1.26 -29.77 5.31
C ARG A 591 -0.10 -29.74 4.34
N GLY A 592 0.38 -30.93 4.00
CA GLY A 592 1.58 -31.05 3.19
C GLY A 592 2.25 -32.41 3.26
N SER A 593 3.52 -32.45 2.86
CA SER A 593 4.38 -33.62 2.96
C SER A 593 5.78 -33.21 3.41
N ALA A 594 6.46 -34.08 4.15
CA ALA A 594 7.84 -33.89 4.58
C ALA A 594 8.62 -35.19 4.36
N THR A 595 9.79 -35.10 3.75
CA THR A 595 10.70 -36.24 3.53
C THR A 595 12.13 -35.83 3.85
N GLY A 596 13.00 -36.81 4.19
CA GLY A 596 14.45 -36.57 4.33
C GLY A 596 14.91 -35.73 5.52
N GLY A 597 14.04 -35.42 6.50
CA GLY A 597 14.42 -34.69 7.71
C GLY A 597 13.26 -34.34 8.64
N THR A 598 13.53 -33.40 9.55
CA THR A 598 12.58 -32.87 10.55
C THR A 598 12.25 -31.41 10.27
N GLY A 599 11.26 -30.90 10.98
CA GLY A 599 10.89 -29.49 10.99
C GLY A 599 9.86 -29.22 12.07
N TRP A 600 9.28 -28.03 12.03
CA TRP A 600 8.21 -27.67 12.94
C TRP A 600 7.30 -26.62 12.33
N ALA A 601 6.07 -26.57 12.82
CA ALA A 601 5.16 -25.47 12.59
C ALA A 601 4.78 -24.83 13.92
N ASP A 602 4.58 -23.52 13.92
CA ASP A 602 4.10 -22.80 15.08
C ASP A 602 3.10 -21.72 14.66
N ALA A 603 2.32 -21.23 15.61
CA ALA A 603 1.45 -20.07 15.40
C ALA A 603 1.76 -19.04 16.46
N CYS A 604 1.97 -17.80 16.03
CA CYS A 604 2.46 -16.71 16.85
C CYS A 604 1.85 -15.37 16.42
N HIS A 605 2.04 -14.33 17.21
CA HIS A 605 1.64 -12.96 16.87
C HIS A 605 2.66 -11.95 17.43
N GLN A 606 2.46 -10.64 17.20
CA GLN A 606 3.40 -9.57 17.58
C GLN A 606 4.79 -9.75 16.96
N GLY A 607 4.84 -10.04 15.66
CA GLY A 607 6.10 -10.27 14.93
C GLY A 607 6.86 -11.51 15.44
N GLY A 608 6.13 -12.52 15.92
CA GLY A 608 6.68 -13.80 16.34
C GLY A 608 7.19 -13.90 17.78
N THR A 609 7.02 -12.85 18.60
CA THR A 609 7.45 -12.83 20.01
C THR A 609 6.46 -13.57 20.92
N ALA A 610 5.18 -13.60 20.58
CA ALA A 610 4.13 -14.27 21.34
C ALA A 610 3.69 -15.55 20.63
N ARG A 611 4.32 -16.69 20.96
CA ARG A 611 3.98 -18.01 20.42
C ARG A 611 2.77 -18.61 21.14
N LEU A 612 1.73 -18.92 20.37
CA LEU A 612 0.45 -19.45 20.87
C LEU A 612 0.35 -20.97 20.75
N GLY A 613 1.09 -21.58 19.82
CA GLY A 613 1.14 -23.03 19.65
C GLY A 613 2.38 -23.44 18.86
N TYR A 614 2.80 -24.69 19.03
CA TYR A 614 4.00 -25.27 18.42
C TYR A 614 3.78 -26.77 18.21
N HIS A 615 4.19 -27.27 17.05
CA HIS A 615 4.08 -28.68 16.70
C HIS A 615 5.28 -29.13 15.86
N PRO A 616 6.16 -30.00 16.38
CA PRO A 616 7.25 -30.56 15.59
C PRO A 616 6.72 -31.61 14.59
N PHE A 617 7.41 -31.80 13.48
CA PHE A 617 7.12 -32.86 12.53
C PHE A 617 8.41 -33.52 12.01
N GLY A 618 8.30 -34.77 11.54
CA GLY A 618 9.44 -35.54 11.07
C GLY A 618 9.07 -36.51 9.96
N SER A 619 10.08 -37.12 9.35
CA SER A 619 9.96 -38.06 8.22
C SER A 619 9.18 -39.35 8.52
N GLY A 620 8.74 -39.56 9.76
CA GLY A 620 7.87 -40.67 10.18
C GLY A 620 6.48 -40.24 10.68
N GLY A 621 6.11 -38.96 10.52
CA GLY A 621 4.81 -38.44 10.93
C GLY A 621 3.66 -39.13 10.18
N ALA A 622 2.61 -39.50 10.93
CA ALA A 622 1.50 -40.39 10.54
C ALA A 622 1.19 -40.39 9.03
N ALA A 623 1.62 -41.44 8.34
CA ALA A 623 1.53 -41.66 6.90
C ALA A 623 0.09 -41.74 6.32
N GLY A 624 -0.92 -41.18 7.01
CA GLY A 624 -2.31 -41.22 6.59
C GLY A 624 -3.12 -39.92 6.74
N SER A 625 -2.65 -38.90 7.47
CA SER A 625 -3.49 -37.69 7.72
C SER A 625 -3.29 -36.56 6.71
N GLY A 626 -2.16 -36.57 5.98
CA GLY A 626 -1.76 -35.47 5.09
C GLY A 626 -1.49 -34.14 5.83
N ALA A 627 -1.43 -34.15 7.17
CA ALA A 627 -1.12 -32.99 8.00
C ALA A 627 0.34 -33.05 8.46
N LEU A 628 1.10 -31.99 8.17
CA LEU A 628 2.42 -31.74 8.72
C LEU A 628 2.33 -31.35 10.20
N ALA A 629 1.36 -30.51 10.55
CA ALA A 629 1.14 -30.07 11.91
C ALA A 629 -0.35 -29.91 12.17
N ASP A 630 -0.76 -30.25 13.39
CA ASP A 630 -2.14 -30.17 13.85
C ASP A 630 -2.14 -29.85 15.34
N PHE A 631 -2.41 -28.59 15.69
CA PHE A 631 -2.33 -28.14 17.08
C PHE A 631 -3.41 -27.10 17.39
N VAL A 632 -3.72 -26.99 18.67
CA VAL A 632 -4.71 -26.02 19.17
C VAL A 632 -3.98 -24.80 19.73
N ILE A 633 -4.48 -23.61 19.41
CA ILE A 633 -4.09 -22.35 20.01
C ILE A 633 -5.27 -21.76 20.78
N ARG A 634 -4.96 -21.04 21.85
CA ARG A 634 -5.93 -20.30 22.66
C ARG A 634 -5.46 -18.87 22.83
N SER A 635 -6.39 -17.93 22.69
CA SER A 635 -6.18 -16.54 23.05
C SER A 635 -7.40 -16.03 23.81
N ASP A 636 -7.15 -15.34 24.91
CA ASP A 636 -8.16 -14.62 25.71
C ASP A 636 -8.45 -13.22 25.15
N ARG A 637 -7.65 -12.77 24.18
CA ARG A 637 -7.78 -11.50 23.45
C ARG A 637 -7.89 -11.73 21.95
N ASP A 638 -8.41 -10.74 21.25
CA ASP A 638 -8.33 -10.70 19.80
C ASP A 638 -6.86 -10.73 19.36
N ILE A 639 -6.58 -11.48 18.30
CA ILE A 639 -5.26 -11.62 17.70
C ILE A 639 -5.25 -10.79 16.42
N GLU A 640 -4.44 -9.74 16.42
CA GLU A 640 -4.11 -8.99 15.22
C GLU A 640 -2.85 -9.62 14.60
N GLY A 641 -2.96 -10.08 13.36
CA GLY A 641 -1.82 -10.60 12.60
C GLY A 641 -1.32 -11.97 13.07
N LEU A 642 -2.19 -12.98 13.23
CA LEU A 642 -1.77 -14.36 13.50
C LEU A 642 -0.87 -14.87 12.37
N GLU A 643 0.37 -15.16 12.70
CA GLU A 643 1.39 -15.71 11.82
C GLU A 643 1.57 -17.21 12.10
N VAL A 644 1.34 -18.05 11.10
CA VAL A 644 1.69 -19.47 11.11
C VAL A 644 3.04 -19.62 10.41
N ARG A 645 4.03 -20.16 11.11
CA ARG A 645 5.37 -20.36 10.55
C ARG A 645 5.64 -21.83 10.35
N VAL A 646 6.36 -22.15 9.30
CA VAL A 646 6.84 -23.50 9.03
C VAL A 646 8.35 -23.43 8.82
N TRP A 647 9.09 -24.16 9.65
CA TRP A 647 10.53 -24.31 9.55
C TRP A 647 10.87 -25.71 9.06
N ALA A 648 11.85 -25.80 8.17
CA ALA A 648 12.44 -27.08 7.75
C ALA A 648 13.90 -27.13 8.21
N ASP A 649 14.33 -28.29 8.72
CA ASP A 649 15.74 -28.53 9.06
C ASP A 649 16.56 -28.91 7.81
N SER A 650 17.87 -29.02 8.00
CA SER A 650 18.78 -29.41 6.92
C SER A 650 18.43 -30.79 6.38
N GLY A 651 18.33 -30.91 5.05
CA GLY A 651 17.96 -32.14 4.35
C GLY A 651 16.45 -32.39 4.26
N ALA A 652 15.63 -31.69 5.05
CA ALA A 652 14.18 -31.84 5.00
C ALA A 652 13.60 -31.22 3.72
N ARG A 653 12.87 -32.03 2.95
CA ARG A 653 12.04 -31.59 1.82
C ARG A 653 10.60 -31.53 2.29
N VAL A 654 10.19 -30.34 2.69
CA VAL A 654 8.84 -30.00 3.16
C VAL A 654 8.07 -29.29 2.05
N MET A 655 6.84 -29.70 1.82
CA MET A 655 5.87 -29.03 0.94
C MET A 655 4.62 -28.72 1.75
N VAL A 656 4.21 -27.46 1.78
CA VAL A 656 2.95 -27.02 2.41
C VAL A 656 1.93 -26.76 1.31
N SER A 657 0.79 -27.42 1.38
CA SER A 657 -0.32 -27.28 0.44
C SER A 657 -1.45 -26.41 0.97
N GLU A 658 -1.73 -26.46 2.27
CA GLU A 658 -2.80 -25.69 2.92
C GLU A 658 -2.40 -25.30 4.34
N ILE A 659 -2.80 -24.10 4.77
CA ILE A 659 -2.86 -23.69 6.17
C ILE A 659 -4.34 -23.40 6.50
N ALA A 660 -4.89 -24.15 7.45
CA ALA A 660 -6.25 -23.97 7.93
C ALA A 660 -6.25 -23.52 9.39
N ILE A 661 -7.01 -22.47 9.71
CA ILE A 661 -7.23 -21.97 11.07
C ILE A 661 -8.72 -22.11 11.37
N VAL A 662 -9.07 -23.17 12.09
CA VAL A 662 -10.44 -23.59 12.31
C VAL A 662 -10.87 -23.29 13.74
N PRO A 663 -11.91 -22.49 13.98
CA PRO A 663 -12.45 -22.26 15.32
C PRO A 663 -12.87 -23.60 15.96
N GLN A 664 -12.64 -23.76 17.25
CA GLN A 664 -13.13 -24.89 18.02
C GLN A 664 -14.31 -24.43 18.87
N THR A 665 -15.44 -25.13 18.76
CA THR A 665 -16.54 -24.97 19.72
C THR A 665 -16.06 -25.55 21.04
N ILE A 666 -16.07 -24.73 22.10
CA ILE A 666 -15.88 -25.23 23.46
C ILE A 666 -17.13 -26.07 23.76
N PHE A 667 -16.97 -27.38 23.81
CA PHE A 667 -18.02 -28.29 24.30
C PHE A 667 -18.08 -28.27 25.83
#